data_AF-A0A3M1MGW1-F1
#
_entry.id   AF-A0A3M1MGW1-F1
#
_cell.length_a   1.000
_cell.length_b   1.000
_cell.length_c   1.000
_cell.angle_alpha   90.00
_cell.angle_beta   90.00
_cell.angle_gamma   90.00
#
_symmetry.space_group_name_H-M   'P 1'
#
loop_
_entity.id
_entity.type
_entity.pdbx_description
1 polymer ?
#
loop_
_entity_poly.entity_id
_entity_poly.type
_entity_poly.pdbx_seq_one_letter_code
_entity_poly.pdbx_strand_id
1 'polypeptide(L)'
;MQHKLARRTPLSFLGDTPALRGTVPPCDVPAGTGMSRRYAVRGPARWIRWIVASLLCCWTLVGPPPALAGGQDAGTAPSNASISSEAGEPSAPAGGRAGYLVDVPLPLIGDRDAQVRRQIEQIAQAHAADSPRAVVVLRFASQPIATISGAPADEAVTTRGSQFERCLALARFLTSPEAGRVRLVAYIPQTVEGHAVLPVLACEEIVMASTAELGRAAIDEPADATIIAAYRDLVQRRSSLPEAVVLAMLDPRQEVYRVEQADGAIQFVTREQAEALRETGTVVREETVWAGGGLAAFSGAQMRARGWIAPTVDDPLDLPQAVGVQGNLRSSRQTPRAWKAISVTIDGRLSTGRVNQILRGLEQQIEQESVNLIVLWIDRAEASYRDAARFADYLADLDPQRVHTLAVIRQPLEGSVGLIAAACRECVALPGVTLAADERGRGRMEQRAMQRALDSLASRTGRPLPLLSWLVDADVRVQEFVHQETGRRAVFADWQVQEQLDARSWTPRTTIAGPAPLDAESAVRYRLIDRIEERPELALAALGVDAPPPELPLPWLDAVIQMILSQGWLPRLLLTIGFFALMAELGNPGIGAGGFLAAVCFVGFFWIEALNGNVEMLEVILFLGGLAALAIEIFVIPGFGIFGIGGLIMVLASVVLASQTFIWPTTSEELHEVAVNLFWVACLALGGMIGLVLMQKHIERLPMLRWVVLQPTDSDPARERPAVRDHLLGQIGIATTRLNPSGKAQFGDEIVSVVGSGRMIDEGTPVRVVEVLGNLVIVDSAEDGDVA
;
A
#
# COMPACT_ATOMS: atom_id res chain seq x y z
N MET A 1 -63.05 -26.57 -16.68
CA MET A 1 -63.83 -27.83 -16.83
C MET A 1 -62.85 -28.97 -16.61
N GLN A 2 -62.98 -29.85 -15.59
CA GLN A 2 -64.01 -30.89 -15.37
C GLN A 2 -63.98 -31.97 -16.48
N HIS A 3 -63.99 -33.30 -16.25
CA HIS A 3 -64.27 -34.16 -15.08
C HIS A 3 -63.18 -35.29 -14.96
N LYS A 4 -62.72 -35.79 -13.80
CA LYS A 4 -63.37 -36.58 -12.69
C LYS A 4 -63.76 -38.01 -13.17
N LEU A 5 -63.26 -39.13 -12.61
CA LEU A 5 -63.55 -39.78 -11.30
C LEU A 5 -62.69 -41.09 -11.22
N ALA A 6 -62.55 -41.89 -10.14
CA ALA A 6 -62.49 -41.72 -8.67
C ALA A 6 -62.34 -43.12 -7.97
N ARG A 7 -62.10 -43.14 -6.63
CA ARG A 7 -62.23 -44.26 -5.64
C ARG A 7 -60.94 -45.07 -5.35
N ARG A 8 -60.62 -45.48 -4.09
CA ARG A 8 -61.34 -45.42 -2.79
C ARG A 8 -60.37 -45.47 -1.59
N THR A 9 -60.64 -44.70 -0.53
CA THR A 9 -60.17 -44.83 0.87
C THR A 9 -61.15 -45.74 1.68
N PRO A 10 -61.09 -45.94 3.04
CA PRO A 10 -60.18 -45.41 4.08
C PRO A 10 -59.66 -46.45 5.11
N LEU A 11 -58.84 -46.00 6.08
CA LEU A 11 -58.98 -46.37 7.50
C LEU A 11 -58.28 -45.34 8.41
N SER A 12 -58.90 -45.04 9.54
CA SER A 12 -58.51 -44.03 10.54
C SER A 12 -58.72 -44.62 11.93
N PHE A 13 -57.93 -44.25 12.96
CA PHE A 13 -58.41 -44.11 14.34
C PHE A 13 -57.40 -43.38 15.25
N LEU A 14 -57.91 -42.90 16.40
CA LEU A 14 -57.29 -42.14 17.52
C LEU A 14 -56.09 -42.88 18.17
N GLY A 15 -55.24 -42.28 19.02
CA GLY A 15 -55.20 -40.91 19.59
C GLY A 15 -54.21 -40.80 20.78
N ASP A 16 -54.34 -39.72 21.56
CA ASP A 16 -53.80 -39.45 22.90
C ASP A 16 -52.29 -39.17 23.16
N THR A 17 -52.06 -38.00 23.76
CA THR A 17 -50.84 -37.54 24.46
C THR A 17 -50.74 -38.15 25.87
N PRO A 18 -49.54 -38.12 26.51
CA PRO A 18 -49.41 -37.13 27.59
C PRO A 18 -48.03 -36.43 27.68
N ALA A 19 -48.00 -35.31 28.41
CA ALA A 19 -46.82 -34.49 28.64
C ALA A 19 -46.00 -34.92 29.88
N LEU A 20 -44.72 -34.58 29.91
CA LEU A 20 -43.89 -34.55 31.14
C LEU A 20 -43.07 -33.25 31.24
N ARG A 21 -42.92 -32.76 32.47
CA ARG A 21 -42.22 -31.52 32.86
C ARG A 21 -40.84 -31.82 33.44
N GLY A 22 -39.93 -30.85 33.37
CA GLY A 22 -38.65 -30.84 34.12
C GLY A 22 -37.84 -29.57 33.82
N THR A 23 -38.15 -28.42 34.43
CA THR A 23 -37.45 -27.87 35.63
C THR A 23 -36.03 -27.34 35.38
N VAL A 24 -35.92 -26.01 35.30
CA VAL A 24 -34.69 -25.23 35.54
C VAL A 24 -35.05 -24.11 36.54
N PRO A 25 -34.29 -23.89 37.63
CA PRO A 25 -34.61 -22.87 38.63
C PRO A 25 -34.06 -21.47 38.26
N PRO A 26 -34.71 -20.37 38.71
CA PRO A 26 -34.23 -18.99 38.55
C PRO A 26 -33.56 -18.42 39.81
N CYS A 27 -32.85 -17.30 39.67
CA CYS A 27 -32.50 -16.22 40.64
C CYS A 27 -31.27 -15.44 40.07
N ASP A 28 -31.06 -14.13 40.21
CA ASP A 28 -31.79 -13.07 40.93
C ASP A 28 -31.70 -11.71 40.20
N VAL A 29 -32.71 -10.85 40.37
CA VAL A 29 -32.64 -9.40 40.08
C VAL A 29 -33.25 -8.66 41.27
N PRO A 30 -32.55 -7.74 41.95
CA PRO A 30 -33.15 -6.93 43.00
C PRO A 30 -33.98 -5.79 42.40
N ALA A 31 -35.19 -5.61 42.90
CA ALA A 31 -36.09 -4.51 42.54
C ALA A 31 -36.43 -3.63 43.75
N GLY A 32 -36.68 -2.35 43.49
CA GLY A 32 -37.00 -1.31 44.48
C GLY A 32 -36.07 -0.09 44.30
N THR A 33 -36.52 1.15 44.22
CA THR A 33 -37.85 1.78 44.43
C THR A 33 -37.99 2.93 43.42
N GLY A 34 -39.17 3.34 42.92
CA GLY A 34 -40.46 3.33 43.60
C GLY A 34 -40.87 4.75 44.06
N MET A 35 -40.77 5.78 43.21
CA MET A 35 -41.35 7.09 43.49
C MET A 35 -42.01 7.71 42.25
N SER A 36 -43.28 8.07 42.39
CA SER A 36 -44.15 8.51 41.29
C SER A 36 -44.40 10.02 41.31
N ARG A 37 -44.15 10.70 40.18
CA ARG A 37 -44.82 11.97 39.84
C ARG A 37 -45.08 12.03 38.33
N ARG A 38 -46.35 12.00 37.96
CA ARG A 38 -46.82 12.40 36.62
C ARG A 38 -46.68 13.92 36.50
N TYR A 39 -46.19 14.46 35.38
CA TYR A 39 -46.75 15.67 34.75
C TYR A 39 -46.22 15.89 33.33
N ALA A 40 -47.17 16.10 32.40
CA ALA A 40 -47.11 16.87 31.15
C ALA A 40 -45.91 16.73 30.18
N VAL A 41 -46.21 16.22 28.98
CA VAL A 41 -45.43 16.38 27.75
C VAL A 41 -45.32 17.85 27.34
N ARG A 42 -44.10 18.35 27.04
CA ARG A 42 -43.85 19.60 26.30
C ARG A 42 -42.69 19.40 25.31
N GLY A 43 -42.83 19.99 24.12
CA GLY A 43 -42.02 19.67 22.93
C GLY A 43 -40.62 20.31 22.84
N PRO A 44 -39.88 20.00 21.75
CA PRO A 44 -38.46 20.32 21.61
C PRO A 44 -38.22 21.73 21.03
N ALA A 45 -37.80 22.68 21.88
CA ALA A 45 -37.50 24.05 21.44
C ALA A 45 -36.40 24.78 22.26
N ARG A 46 -35.36 24.07 22.71
CA ARG A 46 -34.27 24.68 23.53
C ARG A 46 -32.83 24.41 23.08
N TRP A 47 -32.59 23.50 22.13
CA TRP A 47 -31.23 23.12 21.70
C TRP A 47 -30.59 24.13 20.73
N ILE A 48 -31.39 24.82 19.90
CA ILE A 48 -30.90 25.79 18.89
C ILE A 48 -30.20 27.01 19.54
N ARG A 49 -30.55 27.37 20.78
CA ARG A 49 -29.96 28.55 21.48
C ARG A 49 -28.56 28.29 22.06
N TRP A 50 -28.12 27.04 22.16
CA TRP A 50 -26.76 26.71 22.63
C TRP A 50 -25.73 26.65 21.49
N ILE A 51 -26.16 26.23 20.29
CA ILE A 51 -25.27 26.13 19.11
C ILE A 51 -24.81 27.53 18.63
N VAL A 52 -25.69 28.53 18.71
CA VAL A 52 -25.37 29.92 18.31
C VAL A 52 -24.47 30.64 19.33
N ALA A 53 -24.45 30.21 20.60
CA ALA A 53 -23.63 30.83 21.64
C ALA A 53 -22.16 30.37 21.59
N SER A 54 -21.87 29.13 21.18
CA SER A 54 -20.51 28.60 21.13
C SER A 54 -19.67 29.09 19.95
N LEU A 55 -20.30 29.58 18.86
CA LEU A 55 -19.61 30.01 17.64
C LEU A 55 -19.05 31.44 17.68
N LEU A 56 -19.27 32.18 18.77
CA LEU A 56 -18.81 33.58 18.94
C LEU A 56 -17.71 33.76 20.00
N CYS A 57 -17.24 32.68 20.63
CA CYS A 57 -16.22 32.72 21.68
C CYS A 57 -14.80 32.31 21.21
N CYS A 58 -14.65 31.80 19.98
CA CYS A 58 -13.38 31.29 19.45
C CYS A 58 -12.55 32.32 18.66
N TRP A 59 -12.82 33.63 18.77
CA TRP A 59 -12.11 34.66 17.99
C TRP A 59 -11.25 35.64 18.81
N THR A 60 -10.96 35.32 20.08
CA THR A 60 -9.94 36.01 20.88
C THR A 60 -9.23 35.01 21.81
N LEU A 61 -8.18 34.35 21.33
CA LEU A 61 -7.12 33.72 22.15
C LEU A 61 -5.97 33.19 21.25
N VAL A 62 -5.25 34.09 20.61
CA VAL A 62 -3.91 33.83 20.08
C VAL A 62 -2.94 34.71 20.86
N GLY A 63 -2.13 34.09 21.72
CA GLY A 63 -1.04 34.72 22.45
C GLY A 63 0.28 34.01 22.13
N PRO A 64 1.41 34.73 21.99
CA PRO A 64 2.70 34.11 21.67
C PRO A 64 3.30 33.40 22.90
N PRO A 65 4.20 32.40 22.69
CA PRO A 65 4.86 31.71 23.79
C PRO A 65 5.92 32.60 24.47
N PRO A 66 6.12 32.50 25.80
CA PRO A 66 7.19 33.20 26.49
C PRO A 66 8.54 32.48 26.33
N ALA A 67 9.60 33.27 26.18
CA ALA A 67 10.98 32.81 26.31
C ALA A 67 11.62 33.40 27.57
N LEU A 68 12.32 32.56 28.36
CA LEU A 68 13.27 32.88 29.45
C LEU A 68 13.98 31.54 29.77
N ALA A 69 15.30 31.34 29.77
CA ALA A 69 16.50 32.16 30.00
C ALA A 69 16.87 32.41 31.48
N GLY A 70 17.90 31.69 31.96
CA GLY A 70 18.96 32.21 32.86
C GLY A 70 18.82 32.08 34.38
N GLY A 71 19.94 31.73 35.05
CA GLY A 71 20.11 31.62 36.53
C GLY A 71 20.25 30.16 37.00
N GLN A 72 21.42 29.58 37.30
CA GLN A 72 22.58 30.01 38.11
C GLN A 72 22.26 30.39 39.56
N ASP A 73 22.49 29.44 40.48
CA ASP A 73 23.29 29.54 41.71
C ASP A 73 23.35 28.13 42.36
N ALA A 74 24.49 27.47 42.55
CA ALA A 74 25.63 27.75 43.46
C ALA A 74 25.56 26.95 44.80
N GLY A 75 25.91 25.66 44.71
CA GLY A 75 26.78 24.94 45.67
C GLY A 75 26.34 24.71 47.13
N THR A 76 26.15 23.43 47.50
CA THR A 76 26.80 22.88 48.72
C THR A 76 26.97 21.37 48.68
N ALA A 77 28.18 20.92 49.03
CA ALA A 77 28.58 19.58 49.44
C ALA A 77 29.75 19.78 50.46
N PRO A 78 30.24 18.77 51.22
CA PRO A 78 29.95 17.34 51.17
C PRO A 78 29.70 16.67 52.55
N SER A 79 29.43 15.36 52.58
CA SER A 79 29.79 14.47 53.70
C SER A 79 29.81 13.00 53.26
N ASN A 80 30.90 12.28 53.55
CA ASN A 80 31.09 10.85 53.22
C ASN A 80 30.62 9.94 54.36
N ALA A 81 29.98 8.79 54.04
CA ALA A 81 29.94 7.61 54.91
C ALA A 81 29.66 6.29 54.16
N SER A 82 30.74 5.51 53.93
CA SER A 82 30.84 4.03 53.86
C SER A 82 29.67 3.11 53.42
N ILE A 83 29.87 2.44 52.27
CA ILE A 83 29.89 0.97 52.05
C ILE A 83 28.72 0.10 52.60
N SER A 84 27.93 -0.54 51.71
CA SER A 84 27.92 -2.02 51.52
C SER A 84 26.96 -2.54 50.42
N SER A 85 27.52 -3.35 49.50
CA SER A 85 26.94 -4.49 48.74
C SER A 85 25.62 -4.39 47.92
N GLU A 86 25.79 -4.66 46.62
CA GLU A 86 25.00 -5.62 45.80
C GLU A 86 23.59 -5.25 45.30
N ALA A 87 23.55 -4.64 44.12
CA ALA A 87 22.80 -5.18 42.99
C ALA A 87 23.55 -4.82 41.70
N GLY A 88 24.25 -5.79 41.10
CA GLY A 88 25.04 -5.55 39.90
C GLY A 88 24.15 -5.31 38.68
N GLU A 89 24.39 -4.20 37.98
CA GLU A 89 23.96 -4.08 36.58
C GLU A 89 24.52 -5.29 35.79
N PRO A 90 23.75 -5.89 34.86
CA PRO A 90 24.29 -6.91 33.98
C PRO A 90 25.36 -6.26 33.09
N SER A 91 26.62 -6.43 33.47
CA SER A 91 27.76 -6.07 32.66
C SER A 91 27.60 -6.68 31.27
N ALA A 92 27.63 -5.85 30.23
CA ALA A 92 27.54 -6.31 28.85
C ALA A 92 28.52 -7.46 28.60
N PRO A 93 28.09 -8.56 27.94
CA PRO A 93 28.95 -9.73 27.76
C PRO A 93 30.23 -9.34 27.02
N ALA A 94 31.36 -9.82 27.52
CA ALA A 94 32.69 -9.49 27.00
C ALA A 94 32.78 -9.75 25.49
N GLY A 95 33.20 -8.72 24.74
CA GLY A 95 33.00 -8.63 23.29
C GLY A 95 33.54 -9.81 22.48
N GLY A 96 32.63 -10.68 22.02
CA GLY A 96 32.90 -11.65 20.97
C GLY A 96 33.12 -10.99 19.61
N ARG A 97 33.92 -11.62 18.75
CA ARG A 97 34.08 -11.17 17.36
C ARG A 97 32.80 -11.44 16.57
N ALA A 98 32.25 -10.41 15.92
CA ALA A 98 31.15 -10.57 14.99
C ALA A 98 31.59 -11.43 13.79
N GLY A 99 30.73 -12.36 13.38
CA GLY A 99 31.00 -13.29 12.27
C GLY A 99 29.93 -13.23 11.20
N TYR A 100 30.35 -13.29 9.94
CA TYR A 100 29.51 -13.23 8.75
C TYR A 100 29.78 -14.39 7.82
N LEU A 101 28.73 -14.89 7.16
CA LEU A 101 28.80 -15.88 6.08
C LEU A 101 28.49 -15.19 4.74
N VAL A 102 29.42 -15.27 3.81
CA VAL A 102 29.32 -14.77 2.43
C VAL A 102 29.46 -15.97 1.50
N ASP A 103 28.45 -16.20 0.66
CA ASP A 103 28.50 -17.29 -0.33
C ASP A 103 29.32 -16.86 -1.55
N VAL A 104 30.30 -17.70 -1.93
CA VAL A 104 31.07 -17.58 -3.17
C VAL A 104 30.50 -18.61 -4.17
N PRO A 105 29.64 -18.18 -5.11
CA PRO A 105 28.93 -19.09 -5.99
C PRO A 105 29.88 -19.65 -7.06
N LEU A 106 30.12 -20.96 -7.03
CA LEU A 106 30.91 -21.64 -8.06
C LEU A 106 30.01 -22.15 -9.20
N PRO A 107 30.46 -22.07 -10.47
CA PRO A 107 31.67 -21.39 -10.92
C PRO A 107 31.59 -19.85 -10.86
N LEU A 108 32.75 -19.19 -10.71
CA LEU A 108 32.87 -17.73 -10.82
C LEU A 108 32.91 -17.31 -12.30
N ILE A 109 31.75 -16.86 -12.79
CA ILE A 109 31.50 -16.37 -14.15
C ILE A 109 30.66 -15.08 -14.10
N GLY A 110 30.78 -14.23 -15.12
CA GLY A 110 30.05 -12.95 -15.17
C GLY A 110 30.41 -12.04 -13.99
N ASP A 111 29.42 -11.35 -13.40
CA ASP A 111 29.62 -10.39 -12.31
C ASP A 111 29.60 -11.01 -10.89
N ARG A 112 29.73 -12.35 -10.77
CA ARG A 112 29.67 -13.07 -9.48
C ARG A 112 30.78 -12.64 -8.51
N ASP A 113 31.98 -12.35 -9.02
CA ASP A 113 33.10 -11.81 -8.24
C ASP A 113 32.79 -10.41 -7.69
N ALA A 114 32.21 -9.54 -8.51
CA ALA A 114 31.82 -8.19 -8.13
C ALA A 114 30.70 -8.19 -7.06
N GLN A 115 29.80 -9.17 -7.08
CA GLN A 115 28.80 -9.35 -6.02
C GLN A 115 29.43 -9.73 -4.68
N VAL A 116 30.35 -10.70 -4.66
CA VAL A 116 31.07 -11.12 -3.44
C VAL A 116 31.88 -9.95 -2.88
N ARG A 117 32.61 -9.23 -3.74
CA ARG A 117 33.37 -8.03 -3.38
C ARG A 117 32.50 -6.98 -2.69
N ARG A 118 31.35 -6.60 -3.27
CA ARG A 118 30.44 -5.60 -2.68
C ARG A 118 29.92 -6.01 -1.30
N GLN A 119 29.68 -7.30 -1.06
CA GLN A 119 29.26 -7.78 0.26
C GLN A 119 30.38 -7.64 1.31
N ILE A 120 31.62 -7.95 0.95
CA ILE A 120 32.78 -7.78 1.83
C ILE A 120 33.04 -6.29 2.10
N GLU A 121 32.96 -5.42 1.08
CA GLU A 121 33.06 -3.96 1.23
C GLU A 121 32.01 -3.43 2.22
N GLN A 122 30.75 -3.87 2.12
CA GLN A 122 29.67 -3.48 3.04
C GLN A 122 29.94 -3.92 4.48
N ILE A 123 30.38 -5.17 4.70
CA ILE A 123 30.73 -5.67 6.04
C ILE A 123 31.93 -4.91 6.62
N ALA A 124 32.94 -4.61 5.79
CA ALA A 124 34.12 -3.84 6.18
C ALA A 124 33.82 -2.37 6.53
N GLN A 125 32.81 -1.77 5.90
CA GLN A 125 32.33 -0.42 6.20
C GLN A 125 31.47 -0.38 7.48
N ALA A 126 30.66 -1.41 7.74
CA ALA A 126 29.77 -1.50 8.90
C ALA A 126 30.50 -1.63 10.25
N HIS A 127 31.80 -1.95 10.27
CA HIS A 127 32.58 -2.08 11.51
C HIS A 127 33.50 -0.88 11.72
N ALA A 128 33.35 -0.27 12.90
CA ALA A 128 34.22 0.81 13.38
C ALA A 128 35.68 0.36 13.50
N ALA A 129 36.61 1.28 13.27
CA ALA A 129 38.05 0.98 13.23
C ALA A 129 38.63 0.48 14.57
N ASP A 130 38.00 0.84 15.69
CA ASP A 130 38.47 0.52 17.05
C ASP A 130 37.97 -0.85 17.57
N SER A 131 37.12 -1.55 16.81
CA SER A 131 36.61 -2.88 17.14
C SER A 131 37.51 -4.00 16.58
N PRO A 132 37.58 -5.18 17.21
CA PRO A 132 38.31 -6.32 16.65
C PRO A 132 37.72 -6.70 15.27
N ARG A 133 38.60 -6.88 14.26
CA ARG A 133 38.23 -7.23 12.87
C ARG A 133 37.15 -8.32 12.85
N ALA A 134 36.00 -8.00 12.26
CA ALA A 134 34.92 -8.98 12.05
C ALA A 134 35.43 -10.15 11.20
N VAL A 135 34.95 -11.35 11.48
CA VAL A 135 35.30 -12.56 10.73
C VAL A 135 34.32 -12.70 9.57
N VAL A 136 34.82 -12.79 8.34
CA VAL A 136 34.01 -13.03 7.14
C VAL A 136 34.40 -14.38 6.58
N VAL A 137 33.49 -15.33 6.68
CA VAL A 137 33.64 -16.70 6.20
C VAL A 137 33.08 -16.79 4.78
N LEU A 138 33.95 -17.06 3.82
CA LEU A 138 33.65 -17.21 2.41
C LEU A 138 33.35 -18.67 2.11
N ARG A 139 32.07 -19.03 1.96
CA ARG A 139 31.65 -20.41 1.66
C ARG A 139 31.73 -20.67 0.16
N PHE A 140 32.68 -21.50 -0.26
CA PHE A 140 32.86 -21.92 -1.65
C PHE A 140 31.96 -23.10 -1.95
N ALA A 141 30.82 -22.84 -2.61
CA ALA A 141 29.82 -23.86 -2.92
C ALA A 141 29.30 -23.71 -4.35
N SER A 142 29.07 -24.84 -5.01
CA SER A 142 28.39 -24.90 -6.31
C SER A 142 26.93 -24.48 -6.15
N GLN A 143 26.45 -23.62 -7.03
CA GLN A 143 25.03 -23.27 -7.12
C GLN A 143 24.34 -24.21 -8.11
N PRO A 144 23.06 -24.59 -7.89
CA PRO A 144 22.23 -25.15 -8.95
C PRO A 144 22.17 -24.13 -10.10
N ILE A 145 22.46 -24.56 -11.33
CA ILE A 145 22.36 -23.69 -12.52
C ILE A 145 20.88 -23.51 -12.86
N ALA A 146 20.24 -22.57 -12.17
CA ALA A 146 18.93 -22.08 -12.55
C ALA A 146 19.07 -21.21 -13.82
N THR A 147 18.53 -21.73 -14.92
CA THR A 147 18.17 -20.97 -16.13
C THR A 147 19.25 -20.08 -16.75
N ILE A 148 20.17 -20.70 -17.50
CA ILE A 148 20.69 -20.08 -18.74
C ILE A 148 20.36 -21.01 -19.90
N SER A 149 19.44 -20.57 -20.76
CA SER A 149 19.16 -21.05 -22.13
C SER A 149 19.47 -22.53 -22.48
N GLY A 150 18.53 -23.43 -22.18
CA GLY A 150 18.28 -24.62 -23.02
C GLY A 150 19.27 -25.80 -22.97
N ALA A 151 20.20 -25.84 -22.02
CA ALA A 151 21.01 -27.04 -21.77
C ALA A 151 20.18 -28.16 -21.09
N PRO A 152 20.41 -29.45 -21.41
CA PRO A 152 19.70 -30.56 -20.80
C PRO A 152 20.08 -30.74 -19.31
N ALA A 153 19.16 -31.30 -18.52
CA ALA A 153 19.22 -31.34 -17.06
C ALA A 153 20.28 -32.29 -16.44
N ASP A 154 21.18 -32.86 -17.24
CA ASP A 154 22.26 -33.78 -16.82
C ASP A 154 23.63 -33.09 -16.66
N GLU A 155 23.75 -31.79 -16.95
CA GLU A 155 24.98 -31.04 -16.59
C GLU A 155 25.04 -30.82 -15.07
N ALA A 156 25.77 -31.72 -14.43
CA ALA A 156 25.87 -31.84 -12.98
C ALA A 156 26.32 -30.56 -12.29
N VAL A 157 25.81 -30.38 -11.07
CA VAL A 157 26.27 -29.39 -10.08
C VAL A 157 27.80 -29.45 -9.96
N THR A 158 28.48 -28.45 -10.54
CA THR A 158 29.94 -28.45 -10.71
C THR A 158 30.59 -27.26 -10.01
N THR A 159 31.78 -27.47 -9.46
CA THR A 159 32.66 -26.41 -8.92
C THR A 159 33.69 -25.92 -9.95
N ARG A 160 33.80 -26.58 -11.12
CA ARG A 160 34.69 -26.23 -12.24
C ARG A 160 34.12 -25.19 -13.19
N GLY A 161 34.98 -24.63 -14.04
CA GLY A 161 34.60 -23.66 -15.08
C GLY A 161 34.60 -22.22 -14.56
N SER A 162 35.34 -21.94 -13.49
CA SER A 162 35.52 -20.58 -12.97
C SER A 162 36.55 -19.83 -13.81
N GLN A 163 36.18 -18.65 -14.35
CA GLN A 163 37.05 -17.86 -15.21
C GLN A 163 38.26 -17.31 -14.45
N PHE A 164 39.46 -17.45 -15.02
CA PHE A 164 40.71 -17.02 -14.37
C PHE A 164 40.69 -15.53 -14.00
N GLU A 165 40.22 -14.64 -14.88
CA GLU A 165 40.22 -13.20 -14.61
C GLU A 165 39.25 -12.82 -13.49
N ARG A 166 38.12 -13.51 -13.36
CA ARG A 166 37.14 -13.31 -12.27
C ARG A 166 37.74 -13.78 -10.94
N CYS A 167 38.39 -14.94 -10.94
CA CYS A 167 39.08 -15.48 -9.78
C CYS A 167 40.25 -14.59 -9.35
N LEU A 168 41.01 -14.05 -10.30
CA LEU A 168 42.12 -13.12 -10.06
C LEU A 168 41.63 -11.75 -9.57
N ALA A 169 40.54 -11.23 -10.12
CA ALA A 169 39.93 -9.98 -9.65
C ALA A 169 39.48 -10.10 -8.19
N LEU A 170 38.80 -11.21 -7.84
CA LEU A 170 38.41 -11.49 -6.46
C LEU A 170 39.64 -11.67 -5.56
N ALA A 171 40.63 -12.48 -5.95
CA ALA A 171 41.84 -12.72 -5.15
C ALA A 171 42.67 -11.45 -4.88
N ARG A 172 42.78 -10.54 -5.86
CA ARG A 172 43.40 -9.22 -5.70
C ARG A 172 42.62 -8.31 -4.75
N PHE A 173 41.29 -8.35 -4.80
CA PHE A 173 40.47 -7.64 -3.83
C PHE A 173 40.60 -8.23 -2.41
N LEU A 174 40.57 -9.56 -2.26
CA LEU A 174 40.72 -10.25 -0.97
C LEU A 174 42.10 -9.99 -0.31
N THR A 175 43.09 -9.56 -1.08
CA THR A 175 44.42 -9.13 -0.60
C THR A 175 44.60 -7.60 -0.55
N SER A 176 43.56 -6.81 -0.82
CA SER A 176 43.61 -5.34 -0.74
C SER A 176 43.57 -4.82 0.70
N PRO A 177 44.06 -3.60 0.97
CA PRO A 177 43.92 -2.96 2.28
C PRO A 177 42.45 -2.77 2.73
N GLU A 178 41.51 -2.68 1.79
CA GLU A 178 40.08 -2.49 2.07
C GLU A 178 39.48 -3.77 2.65
N ALA A 179 39.75 -4.91 2.01
CA ALA A 179 39.39 -6.22 2.52
C ALA A 179 40.18 -6.58 3.80
N GLY A 180 41.39 -6.03 3.96
CA GLY A 180 42.18 -6.08 5.19
C GLY A 180 41.49 -5.52 6.44
N ARG A 181 40.35 -4.82 6.33
CA ARG A 181 39.53 -4.40 7.48
C ARG A 181 38.77 -5.57 8.15
N VAL A 182 38.58 -6.70 7.48
CA VAL A 182 37.86 -7.88 8.00
C VAL A 182 38.73 -9.14 7.88
N ARG A 183 38.66 -10.05 8.86
CA ARG A 183 39.42 -11.31 8.84
C ARG A 183 38.74 -12.29 7.89
N LEU A 184 39.37 -12.56 6.75
CA LEU A 184 38.81 -13.41 5.69
C LEU A 184 39.19 -14.88 5.90
N VAL A 185 38.20 -15.75 6.02
CA VAL A 185 38.37 -17.20 6.17
C VAL A 185 37.68 -17.90 5.00
N ALA A 186 38.39 -18.74 4.25
CA ALA A 186 37.77 -19.61 3.26
C ALA A 186 37.12 -20.80 3.96
N TYR A 187 35.85 -21.12 3.66
CA TYR A 187 35.20 -22.37 4.05
C TYR A 187 34.86 -23.21 2.82
N ILE A 188 35.36 -24.45 2.82
CA ILE A 188 35.22 -25.39 1.70
C ILE A 188 34.45 -26.64 2.16
N PRO A 189 33.11 -26.66 2.01
CA PRO A 189 32.27 -27.81 2.38
C PRO A 189 32.37 -28.98 1.38
N GLN A 190 32.94 -28.77 0.20
CA GLN A 190 33.01 -29.73 -0.91
C GLN A 190 34.19 -29.41 -1.84
N THR A 191 34.62 -30.36 -2.66
CA THR A 191 35.80 -30.23 -3.53
C THR A 191 35.79 -28.98 -4.43
N VAL A 192 36.88 -28.21 -4.40
CA VAL A 192 37.11 -26.98 -5.18
C VAL A 192 38.30 -27.18 -6.12
N GLU A 193 38.05 -27.00 -7.42
CA GLU A 193 39.01 -27.22 -8.50
C GLU A 193 39.05 -26.05 -9.50
N GLY A 194 40.03 -26.06 -10.41
CA GLY A 194 40.22 -25.00 -11.39
C GLY A 194 40.61 -23.66 -10.74
N HIS A 195 40.35 -22.55 -11.43
CA HIS A 195 40.80 -21.24 -10.95
C HIS A 195 40.11 -20.75 -9.67
N ALA A 196 39.05 -21.43 -9.21
CA ALA A 196 38.42 -21.18 -7.91
C ALA A 196 39.37 -21.44 -6.71
N VAL A 197 40.47 -22.18 -6.91
CA VAL A 197 41.55 -22.32 -5.93
C VAL A 197 42.20 -20.96 -5.61
N LEU A 198 42.30 -20.05 -6.59
CA LEU A 198 42.98 -18.75 -6.41
C LEU A 198 42.34 -17.86 -5.31
N PRO A 199 41.03 -17.55 -5.31
CA PRO A 199 40.41 -16.79 -4.23
C PRO A 199 40.39 -17.52 -2.87
N VAL A 200 40.47 -18.87 -2.84
CA VAL A 200 40.68 -19.62 -1.59
C VAL A 200 42.05 -19.29 -0.99
N LEU A 201 43.12 -19.34 -1.79
CA LEU A 201 44.49 -19.02 -1.36
C LEU A 201 44.66 -17.56 -0.92
N ALA A 202 43.79 -16.65 -1.39
CA ALA A 202 43.79 -15.23 -1.07
C ALA A 202 43.27 -14.89 0.35
N CYS A 203 42.65 -15.86 1.03
CA CYS A 203 42.15 -15.72 2.39
C CYS A 203 43.27 -15.80 3.44
N GLU A 204 42.98 -15.36 4.68
CA GLU A 204 43.95 -15.41 5.80
C GLU A 204 44.01 -16.79 6.46
N GLU A 205 42.94 -17.56 6.34
CA GLU A 205 42.78 -18.88 6.92
C GLU A 205 41.90 -19.72 6.00
N ILE A 206 42.14 -21.03 5.96
CA ILE A 206 41.34 -21.99 5.19
C ILE A 206 40.79 -23.03 6.18
N VAL A 207 39.48 -23.21 6.15
CA VAL A 207 38.70 -24.25 6.85
C VAL A 207 38.03 -25.10 5.79
N MET A 208 38.01 -26.42 5.94
CA MET A 208 37.40 -27.31 4.95
C MET A 208 36.87 -28.61 5.57
N ALA A 209 35.91 -29.24 4.91
CA ALA A 209 35.47 -30.58 5.27
C ALA A 209 36.62 -31.58 5.11
N SER A 210 36.65 -32.62 5.95
CA SER A 210 37.73 -33.62 6.01
C SER A 210 37.93 -34.36 4.68
N THR A 211 36.84 -34.54 3.91
CA THR A 211 36.78 -35.23 2.62
C THR A 211 36.85 -34.31 1.40
N ALA A 212 36.69 -32.99 1.57
CA ALA A 212 36.77 -32.05 0.45
C ALA A 212 38.22 -31.93 -0.05
N GLU A 213 38.42 -31.98 -1.37
CA GLU A 213 39.72 -31.75 -2.00
C GLU A 213 39.89 -30.28 -2.42
N LEU A 214 41.09 -29.75 -2.27
CA LEU A 214 41.52 -28.48 -2.87
C LEU A 214 42.71 -28.75 -3.80
N GLY A 215 42.61 -28.30 -5.05
CA GLY A 215 43.71 -28.40 -6.02
C GLY A 215 43.24 -28.45 -7.47
N ARG A 216 44.00 -29.11 -8.34
CA ARG A 216 43.75 -29.19 -9.80
C ARG A 216 43.44 -27.81 -10.40
N ALA A 217 44.26 -26.82 -10.04
CA ALA A 217 44.02 -25.41 -10.29
C ALA A 217 44.07 -25.01 -11.78
N ALA A 218 44.78 -25.79 -12.60
CA ALA A 218 44.90 -25.64 -14.05
C ALA A 218 44.17 -26.75 -14.84
N ILE A 219 43.03 -27.23 -14.33
CA ILE A 219 42.27 -28.33 -14.97
C ILE A 219 41.32 -27.86 -16.08
N ASP A 220 40.90 -26.59 -16.03
CA ASP A 220 40.01 -25.99 -17.01
C ASP A 220 40.80 -25.43 -18.21
N GLU A 221 42.00 -24.88 -17.98
CA GLU A 221 42.97 -24.46 -18.99
C GLU A 221 44.43 -24.66 -18.51
N PRO A 222 45.39 -24.92 -19.42
CA PRO A 222 46.80 -25.08 -19.06
C PRO A 222 47.40 -23.78 -18.54
N ALA A 223 48.06 -23.82 -17.38
CA ALA A 223 48.65 -22.64 -16.77
C ALA A 223 49.83 -22.09 -17.60
N ASP A 224 49.66 -20.88 -18.15
CA ASP A 224 50.72 -20.14 -18.81
C ASP A 224 51.62 -19.40 -17.80
N ALA A 225 52.64 -18.70 -18.29
CA ALA A 225 53.53 -17.90 -17.44
C ALA A 225 52.78 -16.82 -16.63
N THR A 226 51.68 -16.29 -17.15
CA THR A 226 50.84 -15.26 -16.52
C THR A 226 50.07 -15.83 -15.33
N ILE A 227 49.41 -16.98 -15.52
CA ILE A 227 48.68 -17.71 -14.48
C ILE A 227 49.64 -18.14 -13.37
N ILE A 228 50.78 -18.75 -13.72
CA ILE A 228 51.79 -19.19 -12.74
C ILE A 228 52.31 -17.99 -11.93
N ALA A 229 52.62 -16.86 -12.58
CA ALA A 229 53.07 -15.65 -11.87
C ALA A 229 52.01 -15.09 -10.92
N ALA A 230 50.72 -15.13 -11.29
CA ALA A 230 49.62 -14.66 -10.45
C ALA A 230 49.42 -15.50 -9.18
N TYR A 231 49.49 -16.84 -9.29
CA TYR A 231 49.48 -17.72 -8.11
C TYR A 231 50.71 -17.50 -7.22
N ARG A 232 51.89 -17.32 -7.82
CA ARG A 232 53.15 -17.10 -7.08
C ARG A 232 53.13 -15.78 -6.29
N ASP A 233 52.68 -14.68 -6.90
CA ASP A 233 52.45 -13.39 -6.23
C ASP A 233 51.46 -13.51 -5.06
N LEU A 234 50.37 -14.26 -5.23
CA LEU A 234 49.37 -14.44 -4.18
C LEU A 234 49.90 -15.25 -2.97
N VAL A 235 50.63 -16.34 -3.23
CA VAL A 235 51.26 -17.15 -2.17
C VAL A 235 52.28 -16.33 -1.38
N GLN A 236 53.02 -15.45 -2.04
CA GLN A 236 53.96 -14.54 -1.37
C GLN A 236 53.25 -13.46 -0.51
N ARG A 237 51.99 -13.13 -0.81
CA ARG A 237 51.18 -12.15 -0.03
C ARG A 237 50.48 -12.74 1.19
N ARG A 238 49.98 -13.99 1.10
CA ARG A 238 49.16 -14.62 2.16
C ARG A 238 49.82 -15.82 2.84
N SER A 239 50.75 -16.50 2.17
CA SER A 239 51.50 -17.66 2.68
C SER A 239 50.65 -18.76 3.32
N SER A 240 49.42 -18.92 2.85
CA SER A 240 48.44 -19.90 3.34
C SER A 240 48.86 -21.35 3.04
N LEU A 241 49.48 -21.60 1.90
CA LEU A 241 50.11 -22.87 1.53
C LEU A 241 51.58 -22.65 1.07
N PRO A 242 52.46 -23.67 1.18
CA PRO A 242 53.81 -23.60 0.61
C PRO A 242 53.79 -23.45 -0.92
N GLU A 243 54.74 -22.68 -1.48
CA GLU A 243 54.79 -22.40 -2.93
C GLU A 243 54.85 -23.68 -3.77
N ALA A 244 55.70 -24.66 -3.40
CA ALA A 244 55.82 -25.92 -4.12
C ALA A 244 54.49 -26.70 -4.21
N VAL A 245 53.66 -26.63 -3.16
CA VAL A 245 52.34 -27.29 -3.11
C VAL A 245 51.38 -26.63 -4.10
N VAL A 246 51.38 -25.30 -4.18
CA VAL A 246 50.53 -24.54 -5.11
C VAL A 246 51.00 -24.70 -6.55
N LEU A 247 52.31 -24.71 -6.81
CA LEU A 247 52.85 -24.98 -8.15
C LEU A 247 52.47 -26.38 -8.65
N ALA A 248 52.44 -27.39 -7.77
CA ALA A 248 51.97 -28.73 -8.13
C ALA A 248 50.46 -28.82 -8.42
N MET A 249 49.65 -27.85 -8.00
CA MET A 249 48.24 -27.75 -8.43
C MET A 249 48.10 -27.19 -9.87
N LEU A 250 49.16 -26.59 -10.43
CA LEU A 250 49.16 -25.91 -11.73
C LEU A 250 49.94 -26.64 -12.82
N ASP A 251 51.06 -27.28 -12.48
CA ASP A 251 51.94 -27.99 -13.41
C ASP A 251 52.03 -29.47 -13.03
N PRO A 252 51.56 -30.40 -13.87
CA PRO A 252 51.53 -31.84 -13.56
C PRO A 252 52.92 -32.49 -13.52
N ARG A 253 53.98 -31.77 -13.91
CA ARG A 253 55.38 -32.23 -13.82
C ARG A 253 56.03 -31.92 -12.47
N GLN A 254 55.41 -31.07 -11.64
CA GLN A 254 55.98 -30.70 -10.35
C GLN A 254 55.84 -31.84 -9.34
N GLU A 255 56.93 -32.10 -8.65
CA GLU A 255 57.02 -33.04 -7.54
C GLU A 255 57.23 -32.22 -6.26
N VAL A 256 56.58 -32.63 -5.16
CA VAL A 256 56.65 -31.93 -3.87
C VAL A 256 57.26 -32.86 -2.84
N TYR A 257 58.31 -32.38 -2.18
CA TYR A 257 59.05 -33.09 -1.14
C TYR A 257 58.93 -32.37 0.19
N ARG A 258 58.65 -33.11 1.27
CA ARG A 258 58.80 -32.66 2.65
C ARG A 258 60.24 -32.93 3.07
N VAL A 259 61.02 -31.87 3.24
CA VAL A 259 62.42 -31.91 3.66
C VAL A 259 62.49 -31.45 5.12
N GLU A 260 63.19 -32.23 5.94
CA GLU A 260 63.49 -31.93 7.35
C GLU A 260 65.00 -31.68 7.47
N GLN A 261 65.35 -30.47 7.88
CA GLN A 261 66.73 -29.98 7.95
C GLN A 261 67.36 -30.28 9.32
N ALA A 262 68.70 -30.18 9.41
CA ALA A 262 69.47 -30.48 10.62
C ALA A 262 69.18 -29.58 11.83
N ASP A 263 68.55 -28.43 11.63
CA ASP A 263 68.03 -27.53 12.66
C ASP A 263 66.60 -27.87 13.12
N GLY A 264 65.97 -28.88 12.50
CA GLY A 264 64.58 -29.27 12.72
C GLY A 264 63.56 -28.50 11.87
N ALA A 265 63.99 -27.61 10.97
CA ALA A 265 63.08 -26.91 10.06
C ALA A 265 62.47 -27.87 9.03
N ILE A 266 61.15 -27.80 8.88
CA ILE A 266 60.40 -28.57 7.89
C ILE A 266 60.02 -27.64 6.75
N GLN A 267 60.45 -27.97 5.53
CA GLN A 267 60.13 -27.22 4.32
C GLN A 267 59.45 -28.12 3.29
N PHE A 268 58.53 -27.54 2.51
CA PHE A 268 57.90 -28.21 1.37
C PHE A 268 58.43 -27.57 0.09
N VAL A 269 59.20 -28.34 -0.67
CA VAL A 269 60.05 -27.85 -1.75
C VAL A 269 59.80 -28.62 -3.04
N THR A 270 60.11 -27.99 -4.18
CA THR A 270 60.10 -28.68 -5.48
C THR A 270 61.28 -29.64 -5.59
N ARG A 271 61.26 -30.52 -6.61
CA ARG A 271 62.38 -31.44 -6.91
C ARG A 271 63.74 -30.73 -7.00
N GLU A 272 63.81 -29.65 -7.78
CA GLU A 272 65.04 -28.87 -8.00
C GLU A 272 65.57 -28.26 -6.69
N GLN A 273 64.66 -27.76 -5.85
CA GLN A 273 64.99 -27.22 -4.53
C GLN A 273 65.42 -28.32 -3.54
N ALA A 274 64.79 -29.50 -3.58
CA ALA A 274 65.20 -30.65 -2.78
C ALA A 274 66.61 -31.12 -3.18
N GLU A 275 66.90 -31.22 -4.47
CA GLU A 275 68.24 -31.55 -5.00
C GLU A 275 69.29 -30.53 -4.53
N ALA A 276 69.02 -29.22 -4.64
CA ALA A 276 69.91 -28.19 -4.12
C ALA A 276 70.13 -28.27 -2.59
N LEU A 277 69.10 -28.61 -1.80
CA LEU A 277 69.24 -28.80 -0.34
C LEU A 277 70.05 -30.05 0.01
N ARG A 278 69.95 -31.14 -0.77
CA ARG A 278 70.82 -32.31 -0.61
C ARG A 278 72.29 -31.95 -0.85
N GLU A 279 72.58 -31.13 -1.87
CA GLU A 279 73.95 -30.67 -2.15
C GLU A 279 74.56 -29.82 -1.03
N THR A 280 73.75 -29.07 -0.27
CA THR A 280 74.26 -28.35 0.92
C THR A 280 74.49 -29.24 2.14
N GLY A 281 74.12 -30.53 2.09
CA GLY A 281 74.30 -31.48 3.19
C GLY A 281 73.42 -31.20 4.42
N THR A 282 72.35 -30.41 4.26
CA THR A 282 71.49 -29.95 5.37
C THR A 282 70.28 -30.86 5.64
N VAL A 283 69.98 -31.78 4.72
CA VAL A 283 68.80 -32.67 4.77
C VAL A 283 69.04 -33.87 5.69
N VAL A 284 68.20 -34.03 6.71
CA VAL A 284 68.20 -35.20 7.62
C VAL A 284 67.18 -36.24 7.19
N ARG A 285 65.99 -35.81 6.75
CA ARG A 285 64.91 -36.69 6.31
C ARG A 285 64.15 -36.07 5.15
N GLU A 286 63.75 -36.90 4.20
CA GLU A 286 62.97 -36.52 3.04
C GLU A 286 61.80 -37.47 2.84
N GLU A 287 60.65 -36.94 2.45
CA GLU A 287 59.43 -37.70 2.15
C GLU A 287 58.71 -37.09 0.95
N THR A 288 58.38 -37.91 -0.06
CA THR A 288 57.61 -37.45 -1.22
C THR A 288 56.16 -37.18 -0.81
N VAL A 289 55.72 -35.94 -0.93
CA VAL A 289 54.34 -35.50 -0.65
C VAL A 289 53.47 -35.59 -1.91
N TRP A 290 54.05 -35.30 -3.08
CA TRP A 290 53.42 -35.49 -4.39
C TRP A 290 54.47 -35.96 -5.39
N ALA A 291 54.23 -37.11 -6.03
CA ALA A 291 55.17 -37.75 -6.95
C ALA A 291 55.07 -37.26 -8.41
N GLY A 292 54.31 -36.18 -8.66
CA GLY A 292 54.04 -35.68 -10.01
C GLY A 292 53.10 -36.61 -10.81
N GLY A 293 53.06 -36.41 -12.14
CA GLY A 293 52.25 -37.21 -13.06
C GLY A 293 50.79 -36.76 -13.19
N GLY A 294 50.43 -35.64 -12.57
CA GLY A 294 49.08 -35.06 -12.59
C GLY A 294 49.02 -33.81 -11.73
N LEU A 295 47.98 -33.00 -11.90
CA LEU A 295 47.75 -31.83 -11.05
C LEU A 295 47.39 -32.28 -9.63
N ALA A 296 48.12 -31.75 -8.65
CA ALA A 296 47.94 -32.11 -7.25
C ALA A 296 46.56 -31.67 -6.72
N ALA A 297 46.00 -32.52 -5.86
CA ALA A 297 44.83 -32.24 -5.05
C ALA A 297 45.07 -32.82 -3.65
N PHE A 298 44.68 -32.10 -2.61
CA PHE A 298 44.84 -32.54 -1.23
C PHE A 298 43.50 -32.46 -0.50
N SER A 299 43.15 -33.50 0.24
CA SER A 299 41.93 -33.49 1.07
C SER A 299 42.12 -32.70 2.36
N GLY A 300 41.03 -32.22 2.96
CA GLY A 300 41.07 -31.53 4.25
C GLY A 300 41.81 -32.30 5.33
N ALA A 301 41.61 -33.62 5.43
CA ALA A 301 42.38 -34.47 6.34
C ALA A 301 43.90 -34.44 6.06
N GLN A 302 44.31 -34.51 4.78
CA GLN A 302 45.73 -34.47 4.39
C GLN A 302 46.38 -33.10 4.64
N MET A 303 45.65 -32.02 4.39
CA MET A 303 46.13 -30.65 4.61
C MET A 303 46.21 -30.33 6.11
N ARG A 304 45.22 -30.79 6.91
CA ARG A 304 45.21 -30.61 8.36
C ARG A 304 46.35 -31.35 9.05
N ALA A 305 46.63 -32.59 8.64
CA ALA A 305 47.75 -33.37 9.15
C ALA A 305 49.13 -32.72 8.91
N ARG A 306 49.23 -31.82 7.92
CA ARG A 306 50.45 -31.07 7.57
C ARG A 306 50.49 -29.65 8.15
N GLY A 307 49.47 -29.25 8.91
CA GLY A 307 49.37 -27.91 9.51
C GLY A 307 49.08 -26.77 8.52
N TRP A 308 48.69 -27.10 7.28
CA TRP A 308 48.44 -26.11 6.21
C TRP A 308 47.08 -25.40 6.34
N ILE A 309 46.19 -25.92 7.16
CA ILE A 309 44.83 -25.41 7.34
C ILE A 309 44.41 -25.41 8.81
N ALA A 310 43.39 -24.61 9.10
CA ALA A 310 42.65 -24.62 10.37
C ALA A 310 41.94 -25.98 10.59
N PRO A 311 41.30 -26.23 11.75
CA PRO A 311 40.56 -27.47 11.98
C PRO A 311 39.57 -27.79 10.85
N THR A 312 39.44 -29.07 10.52
CA THR A 312 38.44 -29.52 9.54
C THR A 312 37.04 -29.42 10.13
N VAL A 313 36.07 -28.99 9.31
CA VAL A 313 34.67 -28.77 9.71
C VAL A 313 33.77 -29.46 8.70
N ASP A 314 33.19 -30.60 9.10
CA ASP A 314 32.29 -31.39 8.27
C ASP A 314 30.82 -30.90 8.38
N ASP A 315 30.37 -30.52 9.59
CA ASP A 315 29.05 -29.89 9.80
C ASP A 315 29.18 -28.35 9.81
N PRO A 316 28.46 -27.61 8.94
CA PRO A 316 28.42 -26.14 8.96
C PRO A 316 27.98 -25.52 10.30
N LEU A 317 27.33 -26.26 11.20
CA LEU A 317 26.95 -25.79 12.54
C LEU A 317 28.16 -25.59 13.47
N ASP A 318 29.25 -26.35 13.29
CA ASP A 318 30.49 -26.22 14.07
C ASP A 318 31.39 -25.08 13.58
N LEU A 319 31.11 -24.55 12.39
CA LEU A 319 31.89 -23.51 11.72
C LEU A 319 32.12 -22.23 12.55
N PRO A 320 31.14 -21.66 13.28
CA PRO A 320 31.36 -20.46 14.09
C PRO A 320 32.39 -20.69 15.21
N GLN A 321 32.36 -21.87 15.84
CA GLN A 321 33.32 -22.24 16.88
C GLN A 321 34.72 -22.41 16.29
N ALA A 322 34.84 -23.07 15.13
CA ALA A 322 36.11 -23.28 14.45
C ALA A 322 36.81 -21.96 14.05
N VAL A 323 36.05 -20.93 13.67
CA VAL A 323 36.61 -19.61 13.29
C VAL A 323 36.71 -18.61 14.45
N GLY A 324 36.28 -18.98 15.66
CA GLY A 324 36.36 -18.14 16.86
C GLY A 324 35.32 -17.00 16.92
N VAL A 325 34.11 -17.25 16.43
CA VAL A 325 32.94 -16.36 16.50
C VAL A 325 32.02 -16.81 17.63
N GLN A 326 31.39 -15.86 18.33
CA GLN A 326 30.34 -16.15 19.31
C GLN A 326 28.96 -16.10 18.65
N GLY A 327 28.19 -17.18 18.79
CA GLY A 327 26.86 -17.32 18.16
C GLY A 327 26.92 -17.69 16.67
N ASN A 328 25.78 -17.58 15.99
CA ASN A 328 25.66 -17.96 14.57
C ASN A 328 26.32 -16.92 13.65
N LEU A 329 26.90 -17.39 12.54
CA LEU A 329 27.37 -16.52 11.46
C LEU A 329 26.18 -15.79 10.83
N ARG A 330 26.23 -14.46 10.82
CA ARG A 330 25.21 -13.60 10.19
C ARG A 330 25.32 -13.70 8.67
N SER A 331 24.21 -13.76 7.95
CA SER A 331 24.24 -13.60 6.49
C SER A 331 24.76 -12.21 6.12
N SER A 332 25.37 -12.03 4.95
CA SER A 332 25.66 -10.68 4.42
C SER A 332 24.42 -9.77 4.29
N ARG A 333 23.22 -10.36 4.23
CA ARG A 333 21.93 -9.63 4.30
C ARG A 333 21.63 -9.03 5.68
N GLN A 334 22.24 -9.58 6.73
CA GLN A 334 22.13 -9.18 8.13
C GLN A 334 23.33 -8.33 8.58
N THR A 335 24.02 -7.70 7.62
CA THR A 335 25.05 -6.70 7.92
C THR A 335 24.38 -5.47 8.54
N PRO A 336 24.79 -5.00 9.73
CA PRO A 336 24.22 -3.79 10.34
C PRO A 336 24.40 -2.60 9.40
N ARG A 337 23.32 -2.15 8.78
CA ARG A 337 23.25 -0.86 8.11
C ARG A 337 22.92 0.20 9.15
N ALA A 338 23.34 1.44 8.91
CA ALA A 338 22.75 2.57 9.63
C ALA A 338 21.29 2.71 9.17
N TRP A 339 20.38 2.05 9.89
CA TRP A 339 18.97 2.05 9.55
C TRP A 339 18.32 3.38 9.92
N LYS A 340 17.95 4.15 8.90
CA LYS A 340 16.94 5.19 9.05
C LYS A 340 15.60 4.53 8.75
N ALA A 341 15.04 3.97 9.81
CA ALA A 341 13.86 3.14 9.75
C ALA A 341 12.58 3.96 9.97
N ILE A 342 11.48 3.49 9.37
CA ILE A 342 10.13 3.99 9.63
C ILE A 342 9.18 2.81 9.77
N SER A 343 8.11 2.97 10.53
CA SER A 343 7.08 1.92 10.68
C SER A 343 5.70 2.36 10.22
N VAL A 344 4.88 1.40 9.80
CA VAL A 344 3.49 1.61 9.39
C VAL A 344 2.61 0.58 10.07
N THR A 345 1.61 1.02 10.83
CA THR A 345 0.64 0.12 11.45
C THR A 345 -0.55 -0.14 10.52
N ILE A 346 -0.69 -1.40 10.14
CA ILE A 346 -1.74 -1.95 9.27
C ILE A 346 -2.75 -2.66 10.17
N ASP A 347 -3.78 -1.92 10.57
CA ASP A 347 -4.86 -2.37 11.46
C ASP A 347 -6.23 -1.89 10.94
N GLY A 348 -7.27 -2.72 11.10
CA GLY A 348 -8.62 -2.47 10.60
C GLY A 348 -8.71 -2.44 9.07
N ARG A 349 -9.75 -1.78 8.55
CA ARG A 349 -10.01 -1.74 7.10
C ARG A 349 -9.03 -0.78 6.38
N LEU A 350 -8.30 -1.30 5.39
CA LEU A 350 -7.59 -0.49 4.40
C LEU A 350 -8.54 -0.14 3.26
N SER A 351 -8.82 1.16 3.13
CA SER A 351 -9.44 1.74 1.94
C SER A 351 -8.37 2.22 0.96
N THR A 352 -8.77 2.40 -0.30
CA THR A 352 -7.93 3.01 -1.36
C THR A 352 -7.32 4.35 -0.92
N GLY A 353 -8.09 5.18 -0.20
CA GLY A 353 -7.61 6.44 0.36
C GLY A 353 -6.51 6.28 1.42
N ARG A 354 -6.59 5.27 2.29
CA ARG A 354 -5.54 4.98 3.29
C ARG A 354 -4.29 4.40 2.64
N VAL A 355 -4.44 3.51 1.65
CA VAL A 355 -3.30 3.01 0.86
C VAL A 355 -2.60 4.16 0.13
N ASN A 356 -3.35 5.03 -0.58
CA ASN A 356 -2.78 6.21 -1.24
C ASN A 356 -1.94 7.09 -0.29
N GLN A 357 -2.40 7.30 0.95
CA GLN A 357 -1.66 8.10 1.93
C GLN A 357 -0.39 7.40 2.43
N ILE A 358 -0.46 6.11 2.73
CA ILE A 358 0.71 5.33 3.13
C ILE A 358 1.76 5.35 2.01
N LEU A 359 1.35 5.09 0.75
CA LEU A 359 2.27 5.10 -0.39
C LEU A 359 2.95 6.46 -0.58
N ARG A 360 2.20 7.56 -0.62
CA ARG A 360 2.77 8.92 -0.75
C ARG A 360 3.67 9.28 0.44
N GLY A 361 3.31 8.87 1.65
CA GLY A 361 4.14 9.07 2.84
C GLY A 361 5.46 8.30 2.76
N LEU A 362 5.42 7.05 2.31
CA LEU A 362 6.61 6.23 2.10
C LEU A 362 7.50 6.82 1.00
N GLU A 363 6.95 7.21 -0.15
CA GLU A 363 7.67 7.90 -1.23
C GLU A 363 8.38 9.15 -0.70
N GLN A 364 7.66 10.04 0.00
CA GLN A 364 8.24 11.25 0.58
C GLN A 364 9.39 10.94 1.54
N GLN A 365 9.27 9.92 2.39
CA GLN A 365 10.28 9.55 3.39
C GLN A 365 11.50 8.84 2.76
N ILE A 366 11.29 8.05 1.71
CA ILE A 366 12.37 7.41 0.93
C ILE A 366 13.16 8.45 0.11
N GLU A 367 12.52 9.51 -0.37
CA GLU A 367 13.16 10.56 -1.18
C GLU A 367 13.77 11.69 -0.36
N GLN A 368 13.00 12.32 0.53
CA GLN A 368 13.44 13.51 1.27
C GLN A 368 14.28 13.13 2.48
N GLU A 369 13.84 12.13 3.24
CA GLU A 369 14.47 11.72 4.48
C GLU A 369 15.49 10.58 4.28
N SER A 370 15.60 9.99 3.09
CA SER A 370 16.49 8.84 2.81
C SER A 370 16.24 7.63 3.72
N VAL A 371 14.97 7.34 4.03
CA VAL A 371 14.57 6.11 4.74
C VAL A 371 15.01 4.88 3.96
N ASN A 372 15.64 3.93 4.66
CA ASN A 372 16.22 2.71 4.09
C ASN A 372 15.69 1.41 4.73
N LEU A 373 14.81 1.50 5.74
CA LEU A 373 14.06 0.38 6.30
C LEU A 373 12.59 0.77 6.52
N ILE A 374 11.68 -0.05 6.03
CA ILE A 374 10.24 0.05 6.27
C ILE A 374 9.82 -1.18 7.07
N VAL A 375 9.19 -0.97 8.22
CA VAL A 375 8.62 -2.02 9.07
C VAL A 375 7.10 -1.94 9.06
N LEU A 376 6.44 -2.98 8.55
CA LEU A 376 4.98 -3.08 8.56
C LEU A 376 4.54 -3.90 9.77
N TRP A 377 3.85 -3.25 10.71
CA TRP A 377 3.16 -3.95 11.80
C TRP A 377 1.78 -4.35 11.31
N ILE A 378 1.50 -5.65 11.20
CA ILE A 378 0.23 -6.14 10.65
C ILE A 378 -0.56 -6.81 11.77
N ASP A 379 -1.68 -6.18 12.15
CA ASP A 379 -2.64 -6.67 13.13
C ASP A 379 -3.87 -7.23 12.41
N ARG A 380 -5.08 -7.04 12.97
CA ARG A 380 -6.32 -7.52 12.37
C ARG A 380 -6.78 -6.53 11.30
N ALA A 381 -6.28 -6.74 10.09
CA ALA A 381 -6.56 -5.88 8.95
C ALA A 381 -7.37 -6.58 7.86
N GLU A 382 -8.18 -5.81 7.14
CA GLU A 382 -8.93 -6.22 5.96
C GLU A 382 -8.68 -5.24 4.81
N ALA A 383 -8.54 -5.75 3.59
CA ALA A 383 -8.36 -4.91 2.39
C ALA A 383 -9.10 -5.52 1.19
N SER A 384 -9.53 -4.69 0.24
CA SER A 384 -9.87 -5.21 -1.08
C SER A 384 -8.61 -5.74 -1.77
N TYR A 385 -8.74 -6.69 -2.69
CA TYR A 385 -7.58 -7.12 -3.49
C TYR A 385 -6.96 -5.98 -4.27
N ARG A 386 -7.76 -5.07 -4.84
CA ARG A 386 -7.22 -3.95 -5.63
C ARG A 386 -6.29 -3.08 -4.78
N ASP A 387 -6.67 -2.83 -3.54
CA ASP A 387 -5.88 -2.04 -2.58
C ASP A 387 -4.66 -2.81 -2.07
N ALA A 388 -4.85 -4.08 -1.69
CA ALA A 388 -3.77 -4.92 -1.17
C ALA A 388 -2.71 -5.27 -2.22
N ALA A 389 -3.14 -5.62 -3.44
CA ALA A 389 -2.26 -5.92 -4.55
C ALA A 389 -1.48 -4.68 -5.00
N ARG A 390 -2.10 -3.49 -4.99
CA ARG A 390 -1.39 -2.25 -5.31
C ARG A 390 -0.33 -1.90 -4.26
N PHE A 391 -0.61 -2.11 -2.97
CA PHE A 391 0.39 -1.90 -1.92
C PHE A 391 1.50 -2.96 -1.99
N ALA A 392 1.14 -4.23 -2.22
CA ALA A 392 2.10 -5.32 -2.44
C ALA A 392 3.00 -5.08 -3.67
N ASP A 393 2.44 -4.60 -4.79
CA ASP A 393 3.15 -4.26 -6.02
C ASP A 393 4.19 -3.15 -5.77
N TYR A 394 3.79 -2.06 -5.12
CA TYR A 394 4.72 -0.99 -4.71
C TYR A 394 5.86 -1.52 -3.84
N LEU A 395 5.57 -2.33 -2.81
CA LEU A 395 6.58 -2.88 -1.90
C LEU A 395 7.56 -3.82 -2.61
N ALA A 396 7.09 -4.55 -3.63
CA ALA A 396 7.90 -5.46 -4.44
C ALA A 396 8.73 -4.75 -5.54
N ASP A 397 8.38 -3.50 -5.89
CA ASP A 397 9.10 -2.69 -6.89
C ASP A 397 10.24 -1.84 -6.28
N LEU A 398 10.24 -1.65 -4.95
CA LEU A 398 11.32 -0.97 -4.23
C LEU A 398 12.66 -1.69 -4.43
N ASP A 399 13.70 -0.93 -4.85
CA ASP A 399 15.07 -1.46 -4.99
C ASP A 399 15.57 -2.08 -3.67
N PRO A 400 15.79 -3.41 -3.60
CA PRO A 400 16.23 -4.09 -2.39
C PRO A 400 17.62 -3.67 -1.90
N GLN A 401 18.40 -2.96 -2.72
CA GLN A 401 19.68 -2.38 -2.31
C GLN A 401 19.48 -1.06 -1.56
N ARG A 402 18.51 -0.24 -1.96
CA ARG A 402 18.18 1.07 -1.38
C ARG A 402 17.28 0.96 -0.15
N VAL A 403 16.20 0.18 -0.21
CA VAL A 403 15.20 0.07 0.85
C VAL A 403 14.97 -1.40 1.23
N HIS A 404 15.01 -1.69 2.52
CA HIS A 404 14.62 -3.00 3.06
C HIS A 404 13.18 -2.96 3.59
N THR A 405 12.41 -4.02 3.38
CA THR A 405 11.01 -4.14 3.82
C THR A 405 10.84 -5.36 4.72
N LEU A 406 10.40 -5.12 5.96
CA LEU A 406 10.10 -6.15 6.96
C LEU A 406 8.61 -6.09 7.30
N ALA A 407 7.87 -7.18 7.10
CA ALA A 407 6.53 -7.37 7.65
C ALA A 407 6.60 -8.19 8.94
N VAL A 408 5.91 -7.73 9.99
CA VAL A 408 5.73 -8.46 11.24
C VAL A 408 4.23 -8.65 11.49
N ILE A 409 3.78 -9.89 11.35
CA ILE A 409 2.40 -10.32 11.53
C ILE A 409 2.17 -10.65 13.01
N ARG A 410 1.32 -9.88 13.67
CA ARG A 410 1.06 -9.98 15.12
C ARG A 410 -0.25 -10.67 15.49
N GLN A 411 -1.21 -10.72 14.56
CA GLN A 411 -2.52 -11.36 14.71
C GLN A 411 -2.83 -12.22 13.47
N PRO A 412 -3.79 -13.16 13.55
CA PRO A 412 -4.28 -13.88 12.37
C PRO A 412 -4.71 -12.94 11.25
N LEU A 413 -4.37 -13.28 10.00
CA LEU A 413 -4.70 -12.49 8.82
C LEU A 413 -5.67 -13.24 7.93
N GLU A 414 -6.62 -12.50 7.35
CA GLU A 414 -7.63 -13.03 6.45
C GLU A 414 -7.55 -12.35 5.08
N GLY A 415 -7.56 -13.16 4.03
CA GLY A 415 -7.64 -12.75 2.64
C GLY A 415 -6.48 -11.89 2.14
N SER A 416 -6.83 -10.94 1.27
CA SER A 416 -5.88 -10.27 0.36
C SER A 416 -4.77 -9.47 1.08
N VAL A 417 -4.93 -9.14 2.37
CA VAL A 417 -3.89 -8.48 3.19
C VAL A 417 -2.60 -9.30 3.27
N GLY A 418 -2.68 -10.63 3.20
CA GLY A 418 -1.52 -11.51 3.16
C GLY A 418 -0.56 -11.22 1.99
N LEU A 419 -1.03 -10.62 0.89
CA LEU A 419 -0.17 -10.17 -0.20
C LEU A 419 0.82 -9.08 0.23
N ILE A 420 0.39 -8.16 1.10
CA ILE A 420 1.23 -7.04 1.59
C ILE A 420 2.38 -7.59 2.43
N ALA A 421 2.08 -8.57 3.30
CA ALA A 421 3.07 -9.31 4.06
C ALA A 421 4.03 -10.10 3.15
N ALA A 422 3.50 -10.88 2.21
CA ALA A 422 4.30 -11.73 1.33
C ALA A 422 5.19 -10.94 0.36
N ALA A 423 4.78 -9.72 -0.01
CA ALA A 423 5.56 -8.80 -0.85
C ALA A 423 6.75 -8.16 -0.15
N CYS A 424 6.76 -8.10 1.18
CA CYS A 424 7.92 -7.63 1.93
C CYS A 424 9.10 -8.58 1.74
N ARG A 425 10.30 -7.99 1.74
CA ARG A 425 11.56 -8.72 1.53
C ARG A 425 11.82 -9.74 2.62
N GLU A 426 11.36 -9.42 3.82
CA GLU A 426 11.33 -10.33 4.96
C GLU A 426 9.94 -10.29 5.60
N CYS A 427 9.37 -11.46 5.88
CA CYS A 427 8.08 -11.63 6.51
C CYS A 427 8.22 -12.54 7.73
N VAL A 428 7.80 -12.03 8.88
CA VAL A 428 7.91 -12.68 10.20
C VAL A 428 6.52 -12.80 10.81
N ALA A 429 6.19 -13.95 11.37
CA ALA A 429 4.98 -14.14 12.16
C ALA A 429 5.30 -14.34 13.66
N LEU A 430 4.38 -13.92 14.53
CA LEU A 430 4.38 -14.34 15.93
C LEU A 430 3.81 -15.77 16.08
N PRO A 431 4.07 -16.48 17.20
CA PRO A 431 3.60 -17.85 17.39
C PRO A 431 2.08 -17.92 17.45
N GLY A 432 1.49 -18.93 16.80
CA GLY A 432 0.03 -19.12 16.76
C GLY A 432 -0.73 -18.19 15.80
N VAL A 433 -0.03 -17.38 14.99
CA VAL A 433 -0.63 -16.69 13.84
C VAL A 433 -1.08 -17.71 12.80
N THR A 434 -2.27 -17.49 12.25
CA THR A 434 -2.79 -18.22 11.10
C THR A 434 -3.10 -17.27 9.94
N LEU A 435 -3.01 -17.79 8.72
CA LEU A 435 -3.43 -17.11 7.50
C LEU A 435 -4.71 -17.77 6.97
N ALA A 436 -5.68 -17.01 6.48
CA ALA A 436 -6.86 -17.54 5.79
C ALA A 436 -7.00 -16.92 4.39
N ALA A 437 -7.68 -17.63 3.49
CA ALA A 437 -8.04 -17.13 2.17
C ALA A 437 -9.15 -16.07 2.22
N ASP A 438 -9.34 -15.34 1.13
CA ASP A 438 -10.44 -14.39 0.98
C ASP A 438 -11.71 -15.15 0.55
N GLU A 439 -12.70 -15.30 1.44
CA GLU A 439 -13.98 -15.96 1.15
C GLU A 439 -14.89 -15.14 0.19
N ARG A 440 -14.51 -13.89 -0.13
CA ARG A 440 -15.27 -13.00 -1.02
C ARG A 440 -15.02 -13.38 -2.49
N GLY A 441 -15.75 -14.39 -2.97
CA GLY A 441 -15.67 -14.92 -4.34
C GLY A 441 -15.89 -13.87 -5.44
N ARG A 442 -15.24 -14.08 -6.61
CA ARG A 442 -15.05 -13.02 -7.63
C ARG A 442 -15.38 -13.42 -9.06
N GLY A 443 -15.45 -12.43 -9.96
CA GLY A 443 -15.86 -12.61 -11.35
C GLY A 443 -14.80 -13.23 -12.26
N ARG A 444 -15.24 -14.06 -13.23
CA ARG A 444 -14.36 -14.78 -14.19
C ARG A 444 -13.43 -13.90 -15.04
N MET A 445 -13.79 -12.64 -15.31
CA MET A 445 -12.93 -11.70 -16.03
C MET A 445 -11.78 -11.19 -15.15
N GLU A 446 -12.04 -10.94 -13.87
CA GLU A 446 -11.04 -10.47 -12.92
C GLU A 446 -9.97 -11.53 -12.68
N GLN A 447 -10.36 -12.81 -12.55
CA GLN A 447 -9.44 -13.94 -12.33
C GLN A 447 -8.26 -14.01 -13.32
N ARG A 448 -8.43 -13.62 -14.59
CA ARG A 448 -7.31 -13.61 -15.57
C ARG A 448 -6.34 -12.45 -15.38
N ALA A 449 -6.83 -11.27 -14.98
CA ALA A 449 -5.97 -10.14 -14.65
C ALA A 449 -5.24 -10.38 -13.31
N MET A 450 -5.98 -10.95 -12.34
CA MET A 450 -5.50 -11.46 -11.05
C MET A 450 -4.25 -12.33 -11.21
N GLN A 451 -4.37 -13.44 -11.96
CA GLN A 451 -3.30 -14.43 -12.12
C GLN A 451 -2.02 -13.81 -12.68
N ARG A 452 -2.10 -12.91 -13.67
CA ARG A 452 -0.93 -12.22 -14.24
C ARG A 452 -0.24 -11.30 -13.25
N ALA A 453 -1.01 -10.56 -12.46
CA ALA A 453 -0.47 -9.69 -11.42
C ALA A 453 0.20 -10.50 -10.31
N LEU A 454 -0.41 -11.62 -9.90
CA LEU A 454 0.17 -12.52 -8.90
C LEU A 454 1.42 -13.25 -9.41
N ASP A 455 1.51 -13.61 -10.69
CA ASP A 455 2.71 -14.19 -11.31
C ASP A 455 3.87 -13.18 -11.38
N SER A 456 3.57 -11.92 -11.73
CA SER A 456 4.51 -10.79 -11.64
C SER A 456 4.98 -10.50 -10.20
N LEU A 457 4.10 -10.68 -9.21
CA LEU A 457 4.47 -10.54 -7.80
C LEU A 457 5.32 -11.73 -7.31
N ALA A 458 4.95 -12.97 -7.68
CA ALA A 458 5.68 -14.19 -7.36
C ALA A 458 7.12 -14.16 -7.89
N SER A 459 7.30 -13.73 -9.14
CA SER A 459 8.62 -13.66 -9.79
C SER A 459 9.55 -12.59 -9.19
N ARG A 460 9.03 -11.42 -8.79
CA ARG A 460 9.83 -10.38 -8.10
C ARG A 460 10.16 -10.74 -6.65
N THR A 461 9.20 -11.28 -5.92
CA THR A 461 9.34 -11.56 -4.47
C THR A 461 10.04 -12.89 -4.18
N GLY A 462 9.93 -13.87 -5.09
CA GLY A 462 10.34 -15.25 -4.89
C GLY A 462 9.33 -16.11 -4.10
N ARG A 463 8.12 -15.59 -3.85
CA ARG A 463 7.04 -16.31 -3.16
C ARG A 463 6.33 -17.29 -4.10
N PRO A 464 5.81 -18.43 -3.62
CA PRO A 464 5.14 -19.41 -4.47
C PRO A 464 3.76 -18.90 -4.95
N LEU A 465 3.60 -18.77 -6.28
CA LEU A 465 2.36 -18.39 -6.95
C LEU A 465 1.10 -19.15 -6.45
N PRO A 466 1.13 -20.48 -6.18
CA PRO A 466 -0.04 -21.18 -5.61
C PRO A 466 -0.58 -20.55 -4.33
N LEU A 467 0.30 -20.22 -3.38
CA LEU A 467 -0.12 -19.67 -2.09
C LEU A 467 -0.52 -18.19 -2.20
N LEU A 468 0.13 -17.42 -3.07
CA LEU A 468 -0.34 -16.07 -3.39
C LEU A 468 -1.73 -16.08 -4.04
N SER A 469 -2.04 -17.09 -4.85
CA SER A 469 -3.38 -17.28 -5.44
C SER A 469 -4.42 -17.62 -4.38
N TRP A 470 -4.08 -18.55 -3.47
CA TRP A 470 -4.95 -18.96 -2.36
C TRP A 470 -5.28 -17.82 -1.37
N LEU A 471 -4.33 -16.93 -1.06
CA LEU A 471 -4.60 -15.76 -0.21
C LEU A 471 -5.72 -14.84 -0.74
N VAL A 472 -6.07 -14.97 -2.01
CA VAL A 472 -6.90 -14.02 -2.76
C VAL A 472 -8.19 -14.65 -3.30
N ASP A 473 -8.24 -15.98 -3.38
CA ASP A 473 -9.35 -16.77 -3.90
C ASP A 473 -9.45 -18.10 -3.12
N ALA A 474 -10.43 -18.21 -2.22
CA ALA A 474 -10.63 -19.38 -1.36
C ALA A 474 -10.99 -20.68 -2.12
N ASP A 475 -11.44 -20.60 -3.38
CA ASP A 475 -11.67 -21.78 -4.21
C ASP A 475 -10.35 -22.41 -4.70
N VAL A 476 -9.23 -21.67 -4.64
CA VAL A 476 -7.90 -22.18 -5.00
C VAL A 476 -7.37 -23.10 -3.90
N ARG A 477 -7.47 -24.41 -4.13
CA ARG A 477 -6.71 -25.40 -3.35
C ARG A 477 -5.27 -25.48 -3.83
N VAL A 478 -4.36 -25.56 -2.88
CA VAL A 478 -2.92 -25.74 -3.09
C VAL A 478 -2.52 -27.07 -2.49
N GLN A 479 -1.89 -27.93 -3.30
CA GLN A 479 -1.49 -29.27 -2.87
C GLN A 479 -0.04 -29.54 -3.27
N GLU A 480 0.61 -30.44 -2.52
CA GLU A 480 1.83 -31.07 -2.98
C GLU A 480 1.48 -32.20 -3.96
N PHE A 481 2.09 -32.18 -5.14
CA PHE A 481 1.99 -33.22 -6.16
C PHE A 481 3.32 -33.97 -6.30
N VAL A 482 3.23 -35.24 -6.67
CA VAL A 482 4.35 -36.11 -7.01
C VAL A 482 4.19 -36.60 -8.45
N HIS A 483 5.22 -36.41 -9.28
CA HIS A 483 5.27 -36.94 -10.64
C HIS A 483 5.59 -38.44 -10.61
N GLN A 484 4.67 -39.29 -11.07
CA GLN A 484 4.72 -40.75 -10.92
C GLN A 484 5.98 -41.37 -11.55
N GLU A 485 6.41 -40.90 -12.72
CA GLU A 485 7.54 -41.51 -13.44
C GLU A 485 8.92 -41.06 -12.96
N THR A 486 9.01 -39.91 -12.28
CA THR A 486 10.29 -39.26 -11.93
C THR A 486 10.49 -39.07 -10.42
N GLY A 487 9.45 -39.32 -9.61
CA GLY A 487 9.45 -39.08 -8.18
C GLY A 487 9.54 -37.60 -7.77
N ARG A 488 9.58 -36.66 -8.73
CA ARG A 488 9.72 -35.23 -8.45
C ARG A 488 8.52 -34.71 -7.67
N ARG A 489 8.78 -33.89 -6.65
CA ARG A 489 7.77 -33.21 -5.82
C ARG A 489 7.66 -31.75 -6.24
N ALA A 490 6.46 -31.23 -6.33
CA ALA A 490 6.17 -29.82 -6.61
C ALA A 490 4.91 -29.37 -5.86
N VAL A 491 4.80 -28.07 -5.60
CA VAL A 491 3.60 -27.46 -5.02
C VAL A 491 2.88 -26.71 -6.14
N PHE A 492 1.61 -27.04 -6.34
CA PHE A 492 0.77 -26.46 -7.38
C PHE A 492 -0.62 -26.13 -6.85
N ALA A 493 -1.29 -25.19 -7.51
CA ALA A 493 -2.74 -25.03 -7.39
C ALA A 493 -3.48 -26.05 -8.28
N ASP A 494 -4.72 -26.42 -7.92
CA ASP A 494 -5.57 -27.37 -8.69
C ASP A 494 -5.65 -27.03 -10.20
N TRP A 495 -5.68 -25.73 -10.54
CA TRP A 495 -5.71 -25.25 -11.93
C TRP A 495 -4.33 -25.31 -12.62
N GLN A 496 -3.26 -25.05 -11.88
CA GLN A 496 -1.90 -24.95 -12.43
C GLN A 496 -1.33 -26.32 -12.87
N VAL A 497 -1.79 -27.41 -12.23
CA VAL A 497 -1.46 -28.77 -12.69
C VAL A 497 -2.08 -29.07 -14.05
N GLN A 498 -3.29 -28.58 -14.31
CA GLN A 498 -4.01 -28.82 -15.58
C GLN A 498 -3.35 -28.11 -16.76
N GLU A 499 -2.55 -27.08 -16.51
CA GLU A 499 -1.76 -26.36 -17.51
C GLU A 499 -0.40 -27.03 -17.80
N GLN A 500 0.02 -28.04 -17.01
CA GLN A 500 1.25 -28.77 -17.29
C GLN A 500 1.09 -29.74 -18.46
N LEU A 501 2.11 -29.85 -19.31
CA LEU A 501 2.13 -30.78 -20.45
C LEU A 501 2.00 -32.26 -20.02
N ASP A 502 2.48 -32.57 -18.82
CA ASP A 502 2.51 -33.88 -18.17
C ASP A 502 1.46 -34.01 -17.05
N ALA A 503 0.39 -33.20 -17.05
CA ALA A 503 -0.63 -33.13 -15.98
C ALA A 503 -1.13 -34.48 -15.45
N ARG A 504 -1.25 -35.50 -16.31
CA ARG A 504 -1.72 -36.86 -15.94
C ARG A 504 -0.71 -37.64 -15.09
N SER A 505 0.57 -37.31 -15.18
CA SER A 505 1.67 -37.93 -14.44
C SER A 505 1.80 -37.36 -13.02
N TRP A 506 1.16 -36.23 -12.71
CA TRP A 506 1.16 -35.63 -11.38
C TRP A 506 0.00 -36.15 -10.53
N THR A 507 0.32 -36.64 -9.32
CA THR A 507 -0.69 -37.09 -8.34
C THR A 507 -0.63 -36.28 -7.05
N PRO A 508 -1.77 -35.81 -6.51
CA PRO A 508 -1.81 -35.06 -5.25
C PRO A 508 -1.49 -35.99 -4.08
N ARG A 509 -0.68 -35.49 -3.14
CA ARG A 509 -0.23 -36.21 -1.94
C ARG A 509 -0.80 -35.62 -0.66
N THR A 510 -0.81 -34.30 -0.54
CA THR A 510 -1.21 -33.59 0.68
C THR A 510 -1.72 -32.20 0.32
N THR A 511 -2.91 -31.84 0.80
CA THR A 511 -3.40 -30.47 0.71
C THR A 511 -2.60 -29.59 1.67
N ILE A 512 -2.05 -28.50 1.14
CA ILE A 512 -1.27 -27.51 1.88
C ILE A 512 -2.19 -26.37 2.32
N ALA A 513 -2.97 -25.83 1.38
CA ALA A 513 -3.88 -24.72 1.61
C ALA A 513 -5.22 -24.96 0.91
N GLY A 514 -6.29 -24.40 1.46
CA GLY A 514 -7.66 -24.56 0.98
C GLY A 514 -8.64 -23.81 1.89
N PRO A 515 -9.85 -24.33 2.16
CA PRO A 515 -10.82 -23.64 3.02
C PRO A 515 -10.38 -23.50 4.48
N ALA A 516 -9.46 -24.36 4.95
CA ALA A 516 -8.91 -24.26 6.30
C ALA A 516 -7.75 -23.25 6.33
N PRO A 517 -7.61 -22.46 7.42
CA PRO A 517 -6.49 -21.55 7.58
C PRO A 517 -5.16 -22.30 7.68
N LEU A 518 -4.10 -21.68 7.15
CA LEU A 518 -2.73 -22.15 7.15
C LEU A 518 -2.02 -21.68 8.44
N ASP A 519 -1.36 -22.61 9.12
CA ASP A 519 -0.49 -22.35 10.27
C ASP A 519 0.82 -21.67 9.86
N ALA A 520 1.39 -20.85 10.75
CA ALA A 520 2.65 -20.15 10.50
C ALA A 520 3.81 -21.13 10.18
N GLU A 521 3.83 -22.30 10.80
CA GLU A 521 4.85 -23.34 10.61
C GLU A 521 4.81 -23.92 9.18
N SER A 522 3.62 -24.20 8.65
CA SER A 522 3.46 -24.58 7.24
C SER A 522 3.73 -23.40 6.29
N ALA A 523 3.31 -22.18 6.64
CA ALA A 523 3.59 -20.99 5.84
C ALA A 523 5.11 -20.73 5.69
N VAL A 524 5.90 -20.96 6.74
CA VAL A 524 7.38 -20.96 6.67
C VAL A 524 7.92 -22.14 5.86
N ARG A 525 7.42 -23.37 6.09
CA ARG A 525 7.84 -24.57 5.34
C ARG A 525 7.73 -24.40 3.83
N TYR A 526 6.68 -23.74 3.37
CA TYR A 526 6.42 -23.47 1.96
C TYR A 526 6.86 -22.07 1.48
N ARG A 527 7.63 -21.32 2.29
CA ARG A 527 8.24 -20.01 1.96
C ARG A 527 7.25 -18.86 1.67
N LEU A 528 6.02 -18.94 2.17
CA LEU A 528 5.08 -17.81 2.18
C LEU A 528 5.49 -16.75 3.23
N ILE A 529 6.01 -17.23 4.36
CA ILE A 529 6.62 -16.46 5.46
C ILE A 529 8.09 -16.93 5.57
N ASP A 530 9.00 -16.10 6.10
CA ASP A 530 10.42 -16.46 6.21
C ASP A 530 10.79 -17.08 7.56
N ARG A 531 10.21 -16.58 8.67
CA ARG A 531 10.43 -17.15 10.02
C ARG A 531 9.28 -16.85 10.99
N ILE A 532 9.32 -17.55 12.12
CA ILE A 532 8.50 -17.27 13.31
C ILE A 532 9.44 -16.71 14.39
N GLU A 533 9.03 -15.65 15.07
CA GLU A 533 9.77 -15.05 16.20
C GLU A 533 8.83 -14.93 17.40
N GLU A 534 9.31 -15.21 18.62
CA GLU A 534 8.46 -15.11 19.83
C GLU A 534 7.93 -13.70 20.08
N ARG A 535 8.65 -12.68 19.61
CA ARG A 535 8.48 -11.28 19.99
C ARG A 535 8.82 -10.33 18.83
N PRO A 536 8.05 -9.25 18.60
CA PRO A 536 8.32 -8.27 17.55
C PRO A 536 9.73 -7.66 17.64
N GLU A 537 10.25 -7.49 18.85
CA GLU A 537 11.56 -6.92 19.11
C GLU A 537 12.70 -7.82 18.62
N LEU A 538 12.50 -9.14 18.61
CA LEU A 538 13.49 -10.10 18.07
C LEU A 538 13.62 -9.98 16.55
N ALA A 539 12.49 -9.74 15.86
CA ALA A 539 12.48 -9.49 14.41
C ALA A 539 13.28 -8.22 14.04
N LEU A 540 13.21 -7.17 14.86
CA LEU A 540 14.01 -5.95 14.72
C LEU A 540 15.49 -6.16 15.11
N ALA A 541 15.75 -6.86 16.21
CA ALA A 541 17.11 -7.16 16.67
C ALA A 541 17.90 -8.00 15.66
N ALA A 542 17.22 -8.88 14.89
CA ALA A 542 17.82 -9.63 13.79
C ALA A 542 18.37 -8.73 12.66
N LEU A 543 17.84 -7.51 12.50
CA LEU A 543 18.35 -6.48 11.59
C LEU A 543 19.38 -5.55 12.26
N GLY A 544 19.55 -5.61 13.59
CA GLY A 544 20.35 -4.65 14.36
C GLY A 544 19.60 -3.34 14.63
N VAL A 545 18.28 -3.42 14.84
CA VAL A 545 17.42 -2.29 15.22
C VAL A 545 16.99 -2.47 16.68
N ASP A 546 17.58 -1.70 17.60
CA ASP A 546 17.41 -1.90 19.04
C ASP A 546 16.11 -1.27 19.61
N ALA A 547 15.43 -0.42 18.85
CA ALA A 547 14.22 0.30 19.26
C ALA A 547 13.17 0.30 18.13
N PRO A 548 11.87 0.26 18.44
CA PRO A 548 10.82 0.33 17.42
C PRO A 548 10.95 1.62 16.59
N PRO A 549 10.95 1.53 15.24
CA PRO A 549 11.06 2.71 14.38
C PRO A 549 9.90 3.69 14.60
N PRO A 550 10.12 5.01 14.43
CA PRO A 550 9.04 6.00 14.47
C PRO A 550 7.95 5.63 13.46
N GLU A 551 6.70 5.85 13.82
CA GLU A 551 5.57 5.65 12.91
C GLU A 551 5.56 6.70 11.80
N LEU A 552 5.13 6.30 10.61
CA LEU A 552 5.05 7.15 9.42
C LEU A 552 4.24 8.43 9.71
N PRO A 553 4.83 9.63 9.63
CA PRO A 553 4.11 10.87 9.91
C PRO A 553 3.14 11.18 8.76
N LEU A 554 1.92 10.67 8.86
CA LEU A 554 0.82 11.02 7.98
C LEU A 554 0.42 12.49 8.23
N PRO A 555 0.44 13.37 7.21
CA PRO A 555 0.15 14.79 7.40
C PRO A 555 -1.23 15.03 8.04
N TRP A 556 -1.33 15.99 8.97
CA TRP A 556 -2.62 16.32 9.61
C TRP A 556 -3.69 16.75 8.59
N LEU A 557 -3.27 17.34 7.46
CA LEU A 557 -4.16 17.69 6.35
C LEU A 557 -4.76 16.44 5.69
N ASP A 558 -3.98 15.37 5.55
CA ASP A 558 -4.44 14.07 5.04
C ASP A 558 -5.43 13.41 6.01
N ALA A 559 -5.26 13.58 7.33
CA ALA A 559 -6.23 13.17 8.34
C ALA A 559 -7.52 14.01 8.30
N VAL A 560 -7.45 15.32 8.07
CA VAL A 560 -8.62 16.19 7.88
C VAL A 560 -9.36 15.86 6.58
N ILE A 561 -8.63 15.59 5.49
CA ILE A 561 -9.22 15.10 4.23
C ILE A 561 -9.92 13.76 4.50
N GLN A 562 -9.28 12.79 5.14
CA GLN A 562 -9.95 11.52 5.49
C GLN A 562 -11.15 11.70 6.41
N MET A 563 -11.10 12.62 7.38
CA MET A 563 -12.27 12.96 8.19
C MET A 563 -13.42 13.43 7.28
N ILE A 564 -13.16 14.31 6.31
CA ILE A 564 -14.14 14.79 5.34
C ILE A 564 -14.66 13.65 4.44
N LEU A 565 -13.78 12.81 3.88
CA LEU A 565 -14.14 11.68 3.02
C LEU A 565 -14.93 10.59 3.77
N SER A 566 -14.63 10.36 5.05
CA SER A 566 -15.34 9.37 5.88
C SER A 566 -16.82 9.71 6.11
N GLN A 567 -17.20 10.99 5.96
CA GLN A 567 -18.57 11.45 6.13
C GLN A 567 -19.39 11.24 4.84
N GLY A 568 -19.81 10.01 4.57
CA GLY A 568 -20.63 9.66 3.39
C GLY A 568 -22.01 10.34 3.28
N TRP A 569 -22.38 11.21 4.23
CA TRP A 569 -23.54 12.10 4.14
C TRP A 569 -23.19 13.48 3.54
N LEU A 570 -21.92 13.89 3.57
CA LEU A 570 -21.48 15.23 3.18
C LEU A 570 -21.61 15.50 1.66
N PRO A 571 -21.22 14.60 0.74
CA PRO A 571 -21.45 14.80 -0.70
C PRO A 571 -22.94 14.94 -1.02
N ARG A 572 -23.78 14.10 -0.38
CA ARG A 572 -25.24 14.14 -0.51
C ARG A 572 -25.82 15.45 0.01
N LEU A 573 -25.29 16.01 1.11
CA LEU A 573 -25.69 17.34 1.59
C LEU A 573 -25.29 18.43 0.59
N LEU A 574 -24.04 18.43 0.11
CA LEU A 574 -23.56 19.42 -0.86
C LEU A 574 -24.40 19.39 -2.14
N LEU A 575 -24.67 18.20 -2.68
CA LEU A 575 -25.55 18.01 -3.82
C LEU A 575 -26.97 18.54 -3.56
N THR A 576 -27.52 18.25 -2.37
CA THR A 576 -28.85 18.73 -1.95
C THR A 576 -28.88 20.26 -1.90
N ILE A 577 -27.95 20.89 -1.18
CA ILE A 577 -27.86 22.36 -1.07
C ILE A 577 -27.62 22.99 -2.44
N GLY A 578 -26.76 22.40 -3.27
CA GLY A 578 -26.44 22.88 -4.61
C GLY A 578 -27.65 22.90 -5.54
N PHE A 579 -28.43 21.82 -5.59
CA PHE A 579 -29.68 21.78 -6.34
C PHE A 579 -30.74 22.74 -5.78
N PHE A 580 -30.91 22.85 -4.46
CA PHE A 580 -31.84 23.84 -3.88
C PHE A 580 -31.43 25.29 -4.23
N ALA A 581 -30.13 25.61 -4.19
CA ALA A 581 -29.61 26.92 -4.54
C ALA A 581 -29.76 27.23 -6.05
N LEU A 582 -29.53 26.24 -6.91
CA LEU A 582 -29.74 26.34 -8.36
C LEU A 582 -31.23 26.57 -8.68
N MET A 583 -32.12 25.77 -8.09
CA MET A 583 -33.57 25.91 -8.25
C MET A 583 -34.10 27.24 -7.71
N ALA A 584 -33.52 27.76 -6.62
CA ALA A 584 -33.87 29.07 -6.07
C ALA A 584 -33.48 30.21 -7.01
N GLU A 585 -32.31 30.15 -7.67
CA GLU A 585 -31.88 31.14 -8.67
C GLU A 585 -32.75 31.06 -9.94
N LEU A 586 -33.06 29.86 -10.43
CA LEU A 586 -33.98 29.67 -11.57
C LEU A 586 -35.39 30.19 -11.29
N GLY A 587 -35.85 30.11 -10.04
CA GLY A 587 -37.14 30.61 -9.61
C GLY A 587 -37.22 32.14 -9.40
N ASN A 588 -36.08 32.82 -9.26
CA ASN A 588 -36.01 34.26 -9.05
C ASN A 588 -34.72 34.83 -9.69
N PRO A 589 -34.67 34.89 -11.04
CA PRO A 589 -33.44 35.20 -11.77
C PRO A 589 -32.95 36.63 -11.50
N GLY A 590 -31.68 36.77 -11.15
CA GLY A 590 -30.98 38.07 -11.07
C GLY A 590 -30.33 38.40 -9.72
N ILE A 591 -30.33 37.48 -8.75
CA ILE A 591 -29.64 37.68 -7.46
C ILE A 591 -28.19 37.15 -7.51
N GLY A 592 -27.91 36.13 -8.31
CA GLY A 592 -26.60 35.52 -8.52
C GLY A 592 -26.06 34.71 -7.34
N ALA A 593 -26.52 34.99 -6.11
CA ALA A 593 -26.08 34.30 -4.90
C ALA A 593 -26.50 32.83 -4.84
N GLY A 594 -27.66 32.47 -5.42
CA GLY A 594 -28.09 31.07 -5.54
C GLY A 594 -27.22 30.32 -6.54
N GLY A 595 -26.93 30.94 -7.69
CA GLY A 595 -26.00 30.42 -8.70
C GLY A 595 -24.58 30.21 -8.16
N PHE A 596 -24.03 31.17 -7.42
CA PHE A 596 -22.71 31.05 -6.79
C PHE A 596 -22.67 29.94 -5.72
N LEU A 597 -23.67 29.88 -4.84
CA LEU A 597 -23.77 28.82 -3.83
C LEU A 597 -23.88 27.44 -4.49
N ALA A 598 -24.69 27.32 -5.55
CA ALA A 598 -24.79 26.10 -6.34
C ALA A 598 -23.45 25.68 -6.93
N ALA A 599 -22.71 26.62 -7.55
CA ALA A 599 -21.38 26.36 -8.11
C ALA A 599 -20.38 25.87 -7.04
N VAL A 600 -20.31 26.52 -5.88
CA VAL A 600 -19.45 26.09 -4.75
C VAL A 600 -19.83 24.70 -4.26
N CYS A 601 -21.13 24.41 -4.13
CA CYS A 601 -21.61 23.09 -3.71
C CYS A 601 -21.31 21.99 -4.73
N PHE A 602 -21.51 22.24 -6.04
CA PHE A 602 -21.20 21.25 -7.08
C PHE A 602 -19.68 21.03 -7.22
N VAL A 603 -18.86 22.09 -7.19
CA VAL A 603 -17.40 21.95 -7.17
C VAL A 603 -16.95 21.15 -5.95
N GLY A 604 -17.50 21.42 -4.77
CA GLY A 604 -17.22 20.66 -3.55
C GLY A 604 -17.64 19.18 -3.64
N PHE A 605 -18.78 18.89 -4.25
CA PHE A 605 -19.25 17.52 -4.52
C PHE A 605 -18.28 16.77 -5.44
N PHE A 606 -18.00 17.31 -6.64
CA PHE A 606 -17.06 16.68 -7.58
C PHE A 606 -15.64 16.58 -7.01
N TRP A 607 -15.20 17.53 -6.18
CA TRP A 607 -13.91 17.47 -5.51
C TRP A 607 -13.82 16.31 -4.50
N ILE A 608 -14.85 16.13 -3.67
CA ILE A 608 -14.89 15.03 -2.70
C ILE A 608 -14.99 13.68 -3.42
N GLU A 609 -15.84 13.57 -4.44
CA GLU A 609 -16.01 12.31 -5.16
C GLU A 609 -14.81 11.96 -6.07
N ALA A 610 -14.09 12.96 -6.61
CA ALA A 610 -12.80 12.75 -7.25
C ALA A 610 -11.72 12.25 -6.27
N LEU A 611 -11.72 12.75 -5.03
CA LEU A 611 -10.84 12.25 -3.97
C LEU A 611 -11.22 10.83 -3.48
N ASN A 612 -12.49 10.45 -3.56
CA ASN A 612 -12.95 9.07 -3.34
C ASN A 612 -12.57 8.13 -4.50
N GLY A 613 -12.30 8.66 -5.70
CA GLY A 613 -12.06 7.88 -6.92
C GLY A 613 -13.33 7.53 -7.71
N ASN A 614 -14.45 8.23 -7.45
CA ASN A 614 -15.75 8.02 -8.10
C ASN A 614 -15.96 8.92 -9.34
N VAL A 615 -15.06 9.88 -9.59
CA VAL A 615 -15.16 10.84 -10.70
C VAL A 615 -13.95 10.71 -11.61
N GLU A 616 -14.19 10.44 -12.89
CA GLU A 616 -13.21 10.54 -13.96
C GLU A 616 -13.49 11.78 -14.84
N MET A 617 -12.83 11.88 -15.99
CA MET A 617 -13.04 12.97 -16.94
C MET A 617 -14.43 12.94 -17.59
N LEU A 618 -15.07 11.77 -17.68
CA LEU A 618 -16.35 11.57 -18.36
C LEU A 618 -17.48 12.32 -17.64
N GLU A 619 -17.55 12.20 -16.32
CA GLU A 619 -18.56 12.79 -15.46
C GLU A 619 -18.46 14.32 -15.52
N VAL A 620 -17.24 14.86 -15.46
CA VAL A 620 -16.97 16.30 -15.54
C VAL A 620 -17.37 16.86 -16.92
N ILE A 621 -17.06 16.15 -18.01
CA ILE A 621 -17.46 16.54 -19.37
C ILE A 621 -18.99 16.49 -19.53
N LEU A 622 -19.66 15.46 -19.00
CA LEU A 622 -21.12 15.37 -19.00
C LEU A 622 -21.76 16.52 -18.21
N PHE A 623 -21.23 16.87 -17.04
CA PHE A 623 -21.75 17.95 -16.21
C PHE A 623 -21.61 19.32 -16.89
N LEU A 624 -20.40 19.67 -17.33
CA LEU A 624 -20.11 20.95 -17.97
C LEU A 624 -20.79 21.05 -19.33
N GLY A 625 -20.83 19.97 -20.11
CA GLY A 625 -21.57 19.90 -21.38
C GLY A 625 -23.08 20.04 -21.19
N GLY A 626 -23.63 19.44 -20.14
CA GLY A 626 -25.05 19.58 -19.81
C GLY A 626 -25.42 20.99 -19.35
N LEU A 627 -24.59 21.63 -18.50
CA LEU A 627 -24.74 23.04 -18.13
C LEU A 627 -24.62 23.97 -19.35
N ALA A 628 -23.69 23.71 -20.27
CA ALA A 628 -23.54 24.47 -21.50
C ALA A 628 -24.76 24.32 -22.42
N ALA A 629 -25.32 23.11 -22.56
CA ALA A 629 -26.54 22.87 -23.33
C ALA A 629 -27.76 23.60 -22.73
N LEU A 630 -27.90 23.58 -21.40
CA LEU A 630 -28.93 24.35 -20.69
C LEU A 630 -28.76 25.87 -20.89
N ALA A 631 -27.53 26.38 -20.84
CA ALA A 631 -27.25 27.80 -21.09
C ALA A 631 -27.53 28.20 -22.54
N ILE A 632 -27.20 27.35 -23.52
CA ILE A 632 -27.51 27.59 -24.95
C ILE A 632 -29.03 27.66 -25.17
N GLU A 633 -29.82 26.77 -24.57
CA GLU A 633 -31.28 26.86 -24.63
C GLU A 633 -31.77 28.19 -24.02
N ILE A 634 -31.32 28.53 -22.81
CA ILE A 634 -31.78 29.74 -22.10
C ILE A 634 -31.41 31.05 -22.83
N PHE A 635 -30.20 31.15 -23.40
CA PHE A 635 -29.69 32.41 -23.97
C PHE A 635 -29.76 32.52 -25.51
N VAL A 636 -29.80 31.40 -26.24
CA VAL A 636 -29.66 31.38 -27.71
C VAL A 636 -30.93 30.88 -28.40
N ILE A 637 -31.61 29.87 -27.84
CA ILE A 637 -32.75 29.20 -28.48
C ILE A 637 -34.01 29.36 -27.61
N PRO A 638 -34.78 30.47 -27.75
CA PRO A 638 -36.00 30.67 -26.97
C PRO A 638 -37.05 29.58 -27.29
N GLY A 639 -37.10 28.56 -26.45
CA GLY A 639 -37.93 27.36 -26.59
C GLY A 639 -37.80 26.44 -25.37
N PHE A 640 -38.46 25.28 -25.44
CA PHE A 640 -38.27 24.19 -24.48
C PHE A 640 -38.04 22.90 -25.28
N GLY A 641 -36.81 22.74 -25.76
CA GLY A 641 -36.43 21.83 -26.82
C GLY A 641 -35.41 20.76 -26.41
N ILE A 642 -34.74 20.23 -27.43
CA ILE A 642 -33.85 19.06 -27.30
C ILE A 642 -32.61 19.38 -26.47
N PHE A 643 -32.06 20.60 -26.54
CA PHE A 643 -30.89 20.99 -25.73
C PHE A 643 -31.24 21.15 -24.25
N GLY A 644 -32.42 21.68 -23.93
CA GLY A 644 -32.90 21.76 -22.54
C GLY A 644 -33.07 20.38 -21.89
N ILE A 645 -33.79 19.46 -22.54
CA ILE A 645 -34.01 18.10 -22.04
C ILE A 645 -32.71 17.29 -22.03
N GLY A 646 -31.92 17.35 -23.11
CA GLY A 646 -30.64 16.67 -23.22
C GLY A 646 -29.62 17.15 -22.18
N GLY A 647 -29.51 18.47 -21.97
CA GLY A 647 -28.63 19.07 -20.97
C GLY A 647 -28.99 18.67 -19.55
N LEU A 648 -30.29 18.63 -19.21
CA LEU A 648 -30.76 18.12 -17.93
C LEU A 648 -30.43 16.63 -17.74
N ILE A 649 -30.63 15.80 -18.76
CA ILE A 649 -30.26 14.37 -18.71
C ILE A 649 -28.75 14.20 -18.52
N MET A 650 -27.91 14.99 -19.21
CA MET A 650 -26.44 14.94 -19.04
C MET A 650 -26.00 15.33 -17.62
N VAL A 651 -26.60 16.37 -17.03
CA VAL A 651 -26.32 16.78 -15.64
C VAL A 651 -26.74 15.69 -14.65
N LEU A 652 -27.95 15.12 -14.81
CA LEU A 652 -28.42 14.05 -13.92
C LEU A 652 -27.61 12.76 -14.07
N ALA A 653 -27.26 12.37 -15.30
CA ALA A 653 -26.42 11.21 -15.57
C ALA A 653 -25.01 11.38 -14.98
N SER A 654 -24.40 12.56 -15.12
CA SER A 654 -23.12 12.88 -14.50
C SER A 654 -23.17 12.74 -12.97
N VAL A 655 -24.20 13.28 -12.32
CA VAL A 655 -24.36 13.19 -10.86
C VAL A 655 -24.55 11.75 -10.38
N VAL A 656 -25.30 10.92 -11.11
CA VAL A 656 -25.46 9.50 -10.79
C VAL A 656 -24.14 8.74 -10.97
N LEU A 657 -23.43 8.94 -12.08
CA LEU A 657 -22.13 8.31 -12.35
C LEU A 657 -21.07 8.72 -11.31
N ALA A 658 -20.99 10.02 -10.97
CA ALA A 658 -20.10 10.54 -9.93
C ALA A 658 -20.40 10.02 -8.51
N SER A 659 -21.53 9.32 -8.30
CA SER A 659 -21.94 8.73 -7.02
C SER A 659 -21.64 7.22 -6.93
N GLN A 660 -20.92 6.65 -7.90
CA GLN A 660 -20.61 5.21 -7.99
C GLN A 660 -19.24 4.98 -8.66
N THR A 661 -18.66 3.79 -8.50
CA THR A 661 -17.30 3.47 -9.00
C THR A 661 -17.27 2.82 -10.40
N PHE A 662 -18.40 2.77 -11.11
CA PHE A 662 -18.55 2.01 -12.36
C PHE A 662 -19.52 2.69 -13.34
N ILE A 663 -19.26 2.51 -14.64
CA ILE A 663 -20.06 3.12 -15.73
C ILE A 663 -21.30 2.28 -16.06
N TRP A 664 -21.17 0.95 -16.06
CA TRP A 664 -22.27 0.03 -16.39
C TRP A 664 -22.33 -1.12 -15.38
N PRO A 665 -23.48 -1.39 -14.76
CA PRO A 665 -23.61 -2.45 -13.77
C PRO A 665 -23.51 -3.84 -14.42
N THR A 666 -22.64 -4.66 -13.87
CA THR A 666 -22.36 -6.04 -14.27
C THR A 666 -22.73 -7.06 -13.19
N THR A 667 -22.78 -6.65 -11.92
CA THR A 667 -23.19 -7.49 -10.79
C THR A 667 -24.55 -7.09 -10.21
N SER A 668 -25.15 -7.98 -9.40
CA SER A 668 -26.42 -7.70 -8.72
C SER A 668 -26.30 -6.65 -7.62
N GLU A 669 -25.12 -6.49 -7.03
CA GLU A 669 -24.85 -5.47 -6.00
C GLU A 669 -24.70 -4.08 -6.64
N GLU A 670 -23.95 -3.98 -7.75
CA GLU A 670 -23.88 -2.77 -8.59
C GLU A 670 -25.28 -2.32 -9.05
N LEU A 671 -26.14 -3.24 -9.50
CA LEU A 671 -27.53 -2.93 -9.87
C LEU A 671 -28.34 -2.35 -8.70
N HIS A 672 -28.10 -2.79 -7.47
CA HIS A 672 -28.75 -2.23 -6.28
C HIS A 672 -28.21 -0.83 -5.97
N GLU A 673 -26.90 -0.61 -6.10
CA GLU A 673 -26.26 0.69 -5.91
C GLU A 673 -26.77 1.75 -6.91
N VAL A 674 -26.85 1.41 -8.21
CA VAL A 674 -27.48 2.29 -9.22
C VAL A 674 -28.92 2.64 -8.82
N ALA A 675 -29.72 1.65 -8.39
CA ALA A 675 -31.12 1.87 -8.03
C ALA A 675 -31.27 2.79 -6.81
N VAL A 676 -30.40 2.65 -5.80
CA VAL A 676 -30.38 3.51 -4.61
C VAL A 676 -29.93 4.92 -4.97
N ASN A 677 -28.89 5.09 -5.79
CA ASN A 677 -28.42 6.40 -6.23
C ASN A 677 -29.46 7.13 -7.09
N LEU A 678 -30.10 6.42 -8.03
CA LEU A 678 -31.17 6.98 -8.86
C LEU A 678 -32.40 7.36 -8.03
N PHE A 679 -32.77 6.55 -7.03
CA PHE A 679 -33.83 6.90 -6.07
C PHE A 679 -33.50 8.17 -5.29
N TRP A 680 -32.27 8.32 -4.80
CA TRP A 680 -31.84 9.54 -4.11
C TRP A 680 -31.90 10.78 -5.00
N VAL A 681 -31.39 10.70 -6.24
CA VAL A 681 -31.45 11.81 -7.21
C VAL A 681 -32.90 12.17 -7.54
N ALA A 682 -33.80 11.19 -7.68
CA ALA A 682 -35.23 11.43 -7.88
C ALA A 682 -35.89 12.11 -6.66
N CYS A 683 -35.57 11.69 -5.44
CA CYS A 683 -36.02 12.35 -4.21
C CYS A 683 -35.50 13.79 -4.10
N LEU A 684 -34.27 14.05 -4.56
CA LEU A 684 -33.62 15.34 -4.51
C LEU A 684 -34.24 16.32 -5.53
N ALA A 685 -34.55 15.85 -6.73
CA ALA A 685 -35.32 16.59 -7.75
C ALA A 685 -36.76 16.90 -7.28
N LEU A 686 -37.46 15.90 -6.72
CA LEU A 686 -38.82 16.08 -6.18
C LEU A 686 -38.83 17.04 -4.98
N GLY A 687 -37.84 16.92 -4.08
CA GLY A 687 -37.64 17.82 -2.95
C GLY A 687 -37.35 19.26 -3.40
N GLY A 688 -36.51 19.43 -4.43
CA GLY A 688 -36.25 20.73 -5.07
C GLY A 688 -37.51 21.37 -5.66
N MET A 689 -38.33 20.59 -6.36
CA MET A 689 -39.61 21.06 -6.93
C MET A 689 -40.62 21.46 -5.83
N ILE A 690 -40.75 20.65 -4.77
CA ILE A 690 -41.59 20.99 -3.61
C ILE A 690 -41.05 22.26 -2.91
N GLY A 691 -39.73 22.37 -2.77
CA GLY A 691 -39.06 23.53 -2.22
C GLY A 691 -39.32 24.81 -3.03
N LEU A 692 -39.29 24.74 -4.36
CA LEU A 692 -39.60 25.88 -5.23
C LEU A 692 -41.05 26.37 -5.01
N VAL A 693 -42.02 25.45 -4.99
CA VAL A 693 -43.44 25.77 -4.74
C VAL A 693 -43.66 26.33 -3.33
N LEU A 694 -43.00 25.77 -2.32
CA LEU A 694 -43.05 26.30 -0.95
C LEU A 694 -42.37 27.66 -0.85
N MET A 695 -41.22 27.86 -1.52
CA MET A 695 -40.49 29.12 -1.49
C MET A 695 -41.33 30.23 -2.13
N GLN A 696 -41.89 30.02 -3.32
CA GLN A 696 -42.82 30.97 -3.95
C GLN A 696 -43.99 31.34 -3.02
N LYS A 697 -44.54 30.37 -2.27
CA LYS A 697 -45.67 30.58 -1.34
C LYS A 697 -45.29 31.22 0.01
N HIS A 698 -44.01 31.22 0.38
CA HIS A 698 -43.55 31.67 1.70
C HIS A 698 -42.53 32.82 1.67
N ILE A 699 -42.01 33.23 0.49
CA ILE A 699 -41.03 34.32 0.37
C ILE A 699 -41.58 35.65 0.92
N GLU A 700 -42.88 35.90 0.72
CA GLU A 700 -43.63 37.06 1.25
C GLU A 700 -43.64 37.16 2.79
N ARG A 701 -43.30 36.06 3.49
CA ARG A 701 -43.46 35.93 4.96
C ARG A 701 -42.14 35.77 5.71
N LEU A 702 -41.01 35.74 5.02
CA LEU A 702 -39.70 35.53 5.62
C LEU A 702 -39.03 36.87 6.00
N PRO A 703 -38.89 37.20 7.31
CA PRO A 703 -38.39 38.51 7.75
C PRO A 703 -36.94 38.77 7.35
N MET A 704 -36.16 37.72 7.03
CA MET A 704 -34.75 37.81 6.64
C MET A 704 -34.50 38.08 5.15
N LEU A 705 -35.53 38.23 4.29
CA LEU A 705 -35.37 38.67 2.89
C LEU A 705 -35.92 40.09 2.60
N ARG A 706 -36.52 40.76 3.59
CA ARG A 706 -37.07 42.14 3.46
C ARG A 706 -36.05 43.25 3.12
N TRP A 707 -34.76 42.92 3.06
CA TRP A 707 -33.67 43.82 2.69
C TRP A 707 -33.12 43.57 1.28
N VAL A 708 -33.46 42.44 0.64
CA VAL A 708 -33.09 42.11 -0.75
C VAL A 708 -34.25 42.43 -1.70
N VAL A 709 -35.49 42.20 -1.25
CA VAL A 709 -36.67 42.72 -1.95
C VAL A 709 -36.71 44.23 -1.75
N LEU A 710 -36.64 44.98 -2.84
CA LEU A 710 -36.88 46.42 -2.85
C LEU A 710 -38.30 46.64 -2.30
N GLN A 711 -38.40 47.13 -1.07
CA GLN A 711 -39.69 47.58 -0.53
C GLN A 711 -40.16 48.69 -1.47
N PRO A 712 -41.42 48.66 -1.97
CA PRO A 712 -41.95 49.75 -2.77
C PRO A 712 -41.74 51.05 -2.00
N THR A 713 -40.99 51.99 -2.57
CA THR A 713 -40.74 53.30 -1.97
C THR A 713 -42.08 53.88 -1.55
N ASP A 714 -42.18 54.37 -0.30
CA ASP A 714 -43.42 54.83 0.33
C ASP A 714 -44.17 55.87 -0.52
N SER A 715 -45.01 55.39 -1.44
CA SER A 715 -46.05 56.17 -2.10
C SER A 715 -47.32 56.06 -1.27
N ASP A 716 -47.31 56.82 -0.17
CA ASP A 716 -48.47 57.31 0.59
C ASP A 716 -49.69 56.35 0.68
N PRO A 717 -49.94 55.68 1.84
CA PRO A 717 -50.97 54.64 1.99
C PRO A 717 -52.43 55.12 1.86
N ALA A 718 -52.66 56.32 1.34
CA ALA A 718 -53.96 56.88 0.98
C ALA A 718 -54.46 56.46 -0.42
N ARG A 719 -53.63 55.86 -1.30
CA ARG A 719 -53.99 55.66 -2.72
C ARG A 719 -54.31 54.22 -3.18
N GLU A 720 -54.28 53.23 -2.28
CA GLU A 720 -54.71 51.84 -2.56
C GLU A 720 -55.98 51.44 -1.80
N ARG A 721 -57.02 52.27 -1.92
CA ARG A 721 -58.34 51.69 -2.19
C ARG A 721 -58.40 51.46 -3.70
N PRO A 722 -59.06 50.41 -4.21
CA PRO A 722 -59.49 50.44 -5.60
C PRO A 722 -60.34 51.71 -5.74
N ALA A 723 -59.84 52.68 -6.51
CA ALA A 723 -60.56 53.91 -6.75
C ALA A 723 -61.75 53.54 -7.64
N VAL A 724 -62.87 53.24 -7.00
CA VAL A 724 -64.18 53.04 -7.63
C VAL A 724 -64.50 54.37 -8.33
N ARG A 725 -64.11 54.43 -9.61
CA ARG A 725 -64.17 55.62 -10.46
C ARG A 725 -65.58 55.88 -10.98
N ASP A 726 -66.59 55.21 -10.42
CA ASP A 726 -68.01 55.38 -10.69
C ASP A 726 -68.46 56.84 -10.58
N HIS A 727 -67.77 57.67 -9.77
CA HIS A 727 -68.02 59.11 -9.70
C HIS A 727 -67.74 59.86 -11.03
N LEU A 728 -66.95 59.27 -11.94
CA LEU A 728 -66.68 59.77 -13.29
C LEU A 728 -67.76 59.35 -14.30
N LEU A 729 -68.63 58.37 -14.00
CA LEU A 729 -69.67 57.92 -14.93
C LEU A 729 -70.58 59.10 -15.33
N GLY A 730 -70.78 59.28 -16.63
CA GLY A 730 -71.57 60.38 -17.19
C GLY A 730 -70.88 61.75 -17.20
N GLN A 731 -69.72 61.92 -16.54
CA GLN A 731 -68.97 63.18 -16.60
C GLN A 731 -68.46 63.45 -18.02
N ILE A 732 -68.41 64.73 -18.38
CA ILE A 732 -67.80 65.22 -19.62
C ILE A 732 -66.43 65.80 -19.28
N GLY A 733 -65.43 65.43 -20.07
CA GLY A 733 -64.05 65.88 -19.99
C GLY A 733 -63.50 66.20 -21.37
N ILE A 734 -62.21 66.48 -21.46
CA ILE A 734 -61.51 66.81 -22.71
C ILE A 734 -60.37 65.81 -22.94
N ALA A 735 -60.26 65.25 -24.15
CA ALA A 735 -59.14 64.39 -24.51
C ALA A 735 -57.82 65.19 -24.49
N THR A 736 -56.91 64.86 -23.57
CA THR A 736 -55.59 65.51 -23.43
C THR A 736 -54.51 64.84 -24.29
N THR A 737 -54.83 63.72 -24.92
CA THR A 737 -54.08 63.08 -26.00
C THR A 737 -55.06 62.47 -26.98
N ARG A 738 -54.71 62.36 -28.26
CA ARG A 738 -55.48 61.54 -29.22
C ARG A 738 -55.71 60.11 -28.67
N LEU A 739 -56.97 59.65 -28.68
CA LEU A 739 -57.38 58.33 -28.21
C LEU A 739 -57.41 57.34 -29.38
N ASN A 740 -56.56 56.30 -29.35
CA ASN A 740 -56.51 55.29 -30.42
C ASN A 740 -56.02 53.90 -29.97
N PRO A 741 -56.90 53.02 -29.47
CA PRO A 741 -58.17 53.34 -28.84
C PRO A 741 -57.96 53.91 -27.42
N SER A 742 -56.77 53.79 -26.84
CA SER A 742 -56.45 54.34 -25.51
C SER A 742 -55.75 55.70 -25.59
N GLY A 743 -55.78 56.43 -24.48
CA GLY A 743 -55.07 57.69 -24.25
C GLY A 743 -55.45 58.30 -22.91
N LYS A 744 -55.40 59.64 -22.80
CA LYS A 744 -55.75 60.38 -21.58
C LYS A 744 -56.83 61.42 -21.85
N ALA A 745 -57.72 61.60 -20.88
CA ALA A 745 -58.71 62.67 -20.85
C ALA A 745 -58.74 63.33 -19.48
N GLN A 746 -59.04 64.62 -19.44
CA GLN A 746 -59.15 65.41 -18.22
C GLN A 746 -60.62 65.60 -17.85
N PHE A 747 -60.97 65.21 -16.62
CA PHE A 747 -62.30 65.40 -16.02
C PHE A 747 -62.13 66.29 -14.78
N GLY A 748 -62.57 67.55 -14.88
CA GLY A 748 -62.22 68.57 -13.89
C GLY A 748 -60.70 68.75 -13.77
N ASP A 749 -60.17 68.53 -12.56
CA ASP A 749 -58.73 68.62 -12.28
C ASP A 749 -57.99 67.26 -12.39
N GLU A 750 -58.68 66.13 -12.62
CA GLU A 750 -58.04 64.80 -12.75
C GLU A 750 -57.80 64.42 -14.22
N ILE A 751 -56.55 64.09 -14.56
CA ILE A 751 -56.20 63.48 -15.86
C ILE A 751 -56.20 61.96 -15.69
N VAL A 752 -57.13 61.30 -16.37
CA VAL A 752 -57.39 59.86 -16.27
C VAL A 752 -57.01 59.15 -17.57
N SER A 753 -56.49 57.92 -17.48
CA SER A 753 -56.29 57.07 -18.65
C SER A 753 -57.63 56.49 -19.09
N VAL A 754 -58.00 56.71 -20.35
CA VAL A 754 -59.29 56.33 -20.92
C VAL A 754 -59.14 55.50 -22.18
N VAL A 755 -60.20 54.79 -22.56
CA VAL A 755 -60.31 54.04 -23.80
C VAL A 755 -61.57 54.46 -24.56
N GLY A 756 -61.42 54.87 -25.82
CA GLY A 756 -62.54 55.22 -26.70
C GLY A 756 -63.40 54.01 -27.07
N SER A 757 -64.71 54.20 -27.15
CA SER A 757 -65.73 53.17 -27.42
C SER A 757 -65.62 52.47 -28.80
N GLY A 758 -64.74 52.94 -29.69
CA GLY A 758 -64.42 52.27 -30.95
C GLY A 758 -63.96 53.18 -32.10
N ARG A 759 -64.13 54.50 -31.98
CA ARG A 759 -63.61 55.49 -32.95
C ARG A 759 -62.37 56.19 -32.40
N MET A 760 -61.52 56.66 -33.31
CA MET A 760 -60.40 57.53 -32.95
C MET A 760 -60.94 58.90 -32.56
N ILE A 761 -60.53 59.41 -31.41
CA ILE A 761 -60.94 60.73 -30.90
C ILE A 761 -59.69 61.62 -30.84
N ASP A 762 -59.74 62.78 -31.49
CA ASP A 762 -58.62 63.71 -31.53
C ASP A 762 -58.42 64.45 -30.20
N GLU A 763 -57.19 64.92 -29.96
CA GLU A 763 -56.84 65.76 -28.81
C GLU A 763 -57.62 67.08 -28.84
N GLY A 764 -58.09 67.54 -27.66
CA GLY A 764 -58.98 68.69 -27.51
C GLY A 764 -60.47 68.38 -27.67
N THR A 765 -60.86 67.18 -28.11
CA THR A 765 -62.27 66.80 -28.27
C THR A 765 -62.97 66.56 -26.93
N PRO A 766 -64.21 67.03 -26.73
CA PRO A 766 -65.04 66.66 -25.58
C PRO A 766 -65.39 65.16 -25.57
N VAL A 767 -65.26 64.52 -24.42
CA VAL A 767 -65.53 63.09 -24.23
C VAL A 767 -66.38 62.84 -22.99
N ARG A 768 -67.38 61.98 -23.09
CA ARG A 768 -68.21 61.53 -21.96
C ARG A 768 -67.78 60.14 -21.53
N VAL A 769 -67.69 59.90 -20.21
CA VAL A 769 -67.53 58.54 -19.67
C VAL A 769 -68.83 57.75 -19.83
N VAL A 770 -68.77 56.68 -20.63
CA VAL A 770 -69.91 55.78 -20.88
C VAL A 770 -69.91 54.57 -19.95
N GLU A 771 -68.75 54.10 -19.52
CA GLU A 771 -68.61 52.92 -18.66
C GLU A 771 -67.34 53.01 -17.79
N VAL A 772 -67.41 52.47 -16.57
CA VAL A 772 -66.25 52.35 -15.66
C VAL A 772 -66.17 50.90 -15.17
N LEU A 773 -65.11 50.22 -15.57
CA LEU A 773 -64.79 48.85 -15.18
C LEU A 773 -63.54 48.87 -14.27
N GLY A 774 -63.76 49.27 -13.02
CA GLY A 774 -62.70 49.45 -12.03
C GLY A 774 -61.75 50.60 -12.42
N ASN A 775 -60.52 50.26 -12.83
CA ASN A 775 -59.53 51.23 -13.30
C ASN A 775 -59.69 51.59 -14.80
N LEU A 776 -60.47 50.82 -15.57
CA LEU A 776 -60.72 51.07 -16.99
C LEU A 776 -61.90 52.03 -17.16
N VAL A 777 -61.64 53.22 -17.68
CA VAL A 777 -62.67 54.24 -17.97
C VAL A 777 -62.90 54.26 -19.49
N ILE A 778 -64.09 53.91 -19.93
CA ILE A 778 -64.48 53.89 -21.34
C ILE A 778 -65.21 55.20 -21.66
N VAL A 779 -64.82 55.84 -22.75
CA VAL A 779 -65.35 57.14 -23.17
C VAL A 779 -65.87 57.13 -24.60
N ASP A 780 -66.82 58.00 -24.89
CA ASP A 780 -67.27 58.30 -26.26
C ASP A 780 -67.21 59.81 -26.52
N SER A 781 -67.24 60.23 -27.78
CA SER A 781 -67.30 61.65 -28.15
C SER A 781 -68.62 62.26 -27.69
N ALA A 782 -68.57 63.37 -26.94
CA ALA A 782 -69.77 64.11 -26.55
C ALA A 782 -70.16 65.09 -27.67
N GLU A 783 -71.37 64.96 -28.23
CA GLU A 783 -71.92 65.91 -29.19
C GLU A 783 -72.52 67.14 -28.46
N ASP A 784 -72.58 68.30 -29.14
CA ASP A 784 -72.86 69.63 -28.55
C ASP A 784 -74.23 69.81 -27.84
N GLY A 785 -75.09 68.79 -27.82
CA GLY A 785 -76.38 68.82 -27.12
C GLY A 785 -76.34 68.48 -25.63
N ASP A 786 -75.17 68.10 -25.10
CA ASP A 786 -75.05 67.40 -23.81
C ASP A 786 -74.28 68.17 -22.72
N VAL A 787 -73.93 69.44 -22.98
CA VAL A 787 -73.23 70.33 -22.03
C VAL A 787 -74.20 71.44 -21.55
N ALA A 788 -74.78 71.26 -20.37
CA ALA A 788 -75.64 72.22 -19.68
C ALA A 788 -75.47 72.16 -18.15
#